data_AF-A0A423WU27-F1
#
_entry.id   AF-A0A423WU27-F1
#
_cell.length_a   1.000
_cell.length_b   1.000
_cell.length_c   1.000
_cell.angle_alpha   90.00
_cell.angle_beta   90.00
_cell.angle_gamma   90.00
#
_symmetry.space_group_name_H-M   'P 1'
#
loop_
_entity.id
_entity.type
_entity.pdbx_description
1 polymer ?
#
loop_
_entity_poly.entity_id
_entity_poly.type
_entity_poly.pdbx_seq_one_letter_code
_entity_poly.pdbx_strand_id
1 'polypeptide(L)'
;MASNDHLAASAAARERGNGFYKSGQFNEGLQGGCFSAPLSNLSAVRFEMGLYTDAVRFAEQALQLLQSEPDDSPKKQKLYARITKSLLYSLEFGQAELAKTAIAQLDDSYSAEGITTEALRTTIAEVQALWTSAPRKPDLREQVLNRLPRYKAHLLDTTEYYTVGHDIPRAIINETEVQALPTSQKDITFLFCGSGDARHILMTLFDFFKMPLVTRTVRFENIHFTILDLKPAALARTIIVFDILSRYSTIKYLKTEGHEDALKVASYVYTCQILPPFVFEKLQQHLESLTESLEEGEEDPFPEAKMTKDRKDFDALGAIFADDEFIKRREPRLGELYAAYKSGGPAQLKDLEQYLDENWKINITLLDSDQEAARNWNLEEISRYHESGCKPWSITYDGDYPANLCQFDPVETADLFVPVDEEAPSIEKMAMWFDLVTVGILTLHGKLTIEAVVGEMTDVMERIRYDALGHRFLAPRNKKDSDPRRFPKTFDRIHMSNIPDYIGGPLTVFLTARPLLREQEQANMRFNNLLNPPMFDSLETFQAEYLLMPHEKQITDHFAVVREREPKPRSFMEEDYFIWGAVPEKQLTSTKRMRRQEFETWIYRHLLKVCLPYPRPLSSPTPVHAPLNLTILFRLLERMSEVGYPAHWLSGNLASICTGQIETSARAPSGIVVHQNDLAQAMPKKKMSVAPWRAEFTTLLSIWRRLLPFGVITPKDVLVPLSDVVEYQVTFPIFREDQIRLPHFTLVFWNTQLGRPPVNIRSLILDDEEGTTSESAAKTRDQGVHVVTTFRFVTHTRTASFWLRRDVVDAMQAGSWKVYIWRTDNGMAVTEAVDVSKLEAKGAWLDTNNV
;
A
#
# COMPACT_ATOMS: atom_id res chain seq x y z
N MET A 1 37.69 -59.95 -3.28
CA MET A 1 36.37 -59.89 -3.96
C MET A 1 35.52 -58.76 -3.38
N ALA A 2 35.17 -58.78 -2.08
CA ALA A 2 34.30 -57.79 -1.43
C ALA A 2 34.58 -56.28 -1.68
N SER A 3 35.80 -55.89 -2.06
CA SER A 3 36.12 -54.50 -2.43
C SER A 3 35.36 -53.99 -3.66
N ASN A 4 35.10 -54.85 -4.64
CA ASN A 4 34.50 -54.42 -5.91
C ASN A 4 33.00 -54.17 -5.78
N ASP A 5 32.30 -54.98 -4.98
CA ASP A 5 30.86 -54.82 -4.76
C ASP A 5 30.55 -53.51 -4.01
N HIS A 6 31.38 -53.14 -3.02
CA HIS A 6 31.27 -51.85 -2.35
C HIS A 6 31.54 -50.65 -3.28
N LEU A 7 32.52 -50.77 -4.20
CA LEU A 7 32.79 -49.73 -5.19
C LEU A 7 31.63 -49.59 -6.20
N ALA A 8 31.08 -50.70 -6.69
CA ALA A 8 29.93 -50.71 -7.59
C ALA A 8 28.67 -50.14 -6.91
N ALA A 9 28.38 -50.54 -5.66
CA ALA A 9 27.27 -50.01 -4.88
C ALA A 9 27.42 -48.50 -4.60
N SER A 10 28.64 -48.03 -4.31
CA SER A 10 28.95 -46.61 -4.14
C SER A 10 28.73 -45.81 -5.43
N ALA A 11 29.19 -46.33 -6.58
CA ALA A 11 28.96 -45.71 -7.88
C ALA A 11 27.46 -45.62 -8.22
N ALA A 12 26.70 -46.70 -8.02
CA ALA A 12 25.25 -46.73 -8.28
C ALA A 12 24.43 -45.88 -7.29
N ALA A 13 24.90 -45.69 -6.05
CA ALA A 13 24.32 -44.71 -5.12
C ALA A 13 24.59 -43.27 -5.59
N ARG A 14 25.83 -42.98 -6.02
CA ARG A 14 26.24 -41.67 -6.53
C ARG A 14 25.51 -41.30 -7.83
N GLU A 15 25.28 -42.24 -8.73
CA GLU A 15 24.53 -42.01 -9.97
C GLU A 15 23.05 -41.69 -9.69
N ARG A 16 22.40 -42.45 -8.80
CA ARG A 16 21.04 -42.12 -8.32
C ARG A 16 20.99 -40.76 -7.63
N GLY A 17 21.97 -40.44 -6.80
CA GLY A 17 22.13 -39.10 -6.21
C GLY A 17 22.26 -37.99 -7.25
N ASN A 18 23.08 -38.19 -8.29
CA ASN A 18 23.19 -37.25 -9.42
C ASN A 18 21.85 -37.10 -10.17
N GLY A 19 21.05 -38.17 -10.27
CA GLY A 19 19.69 -38.13 -10.81
C GLY A 19 18.78 -37.23 -9.97
N PHE A 20 18.64 -37.53 -8.67
CA PHE A 20 17.85 -36.72 -7.73
C PHE A 20 18.32 -35.25 -7.65
N TYR A 21 19.63 -34.98 -7.79
CA TYR A 21 20.15 -33.62 -7.85
C TYR A 21 19.66 -32.88 -9.11
N LYS A 22 19.76 -33.51 -10.28
CA LYS A 22 19.32 -32.93 -11.56
C LYS A 22 17.81 -32.69 -11.65
N SER A 23 17.01 -33.49 -10.95
CA SER A 23 15.55 -33.32 -10.88
C SER A 23 15.06 -32.43 -9.73
N GLY A 24 15.96 -31.95 -8.86
CA GLY A 24 15.61 -31.16 -7.67
C GLY A 24 14.96 -31.96 -6.53
N GLN A 25 14.93 -33.29 -6.63
CA GLN A 25 14.32 -34.22 -5.67
C GLN A 25 15.22 -34.46 -4.45
N PHE A 26 15.70 -33.37 -3.83
CA PHE A 26 16.72 -33.38 -2.79
C PHE A 26 16.32 -34.20 -1.55
N ASN A 27 15.06 -34.10 -1.10
CA ASN A 27 14.58 -34.83 0.07
C ASN A 27 14.55 -36.35 -0.15
N GLU A 28 14.16 -36.78 -1.35
CA GLU A 28 14.06 -38.20 -1.72
C GLU A 28 15.47 -38.81 -1.85
N GLY A 29 16.42 -38.09 -2.45
CA GLY A 29 17.83 -38.51 -2.49
C GLY A 29 18.52 -38.49 -1.12
N LEU A 30 18.08 -37.63 -0.20
CA LEU A 30 18.54 -37.62 1.21
C LEU A 30 17.97 -38.84 1.98
N GLN A 31 16.66 -39.08 1.90
CA GLN A 31 16.00 -40.24 2.53
C GLN A 31 16.53 -41.57 1.99
N GLY A 32 16.74 -41.68 0.68
CA GLY A 32 17.37 -42.83 0.03
C GLY A 32 18.88 -42.95 0.24
N GLY A 33 19.49 -42.14 1.12
CA GLY A 33 20.91 -42.17 1.46
C GLY A 33 21.88 -41.83 0.32
N CYS A 34 21.39 -41.44 -0.84
CA CYS A 34 22.18 -41.29 -2.08
C CYS A 34 23.16 -40.09 -2.06
N PHE A 35 23.04 -39.19 -1.08
CA PHE A 35 23.97 -38.09 -0.83
C PHE A 35 24.90 -38.30 0.38
N SER A 36 24.84 -39.45 1.06
CA SER A 36 25.61 -39.72 2.28
C SER A 36 27.14 -39.72 2.08
N ALA A 37 27.60 -40.01 0.86
CA ALA A 37 28.99 -39.80 0.45
C ALA A 37 29.04 -39.41 -1.05
N PRO A 38 29.91 -38.46 -1.47
CA PRO A 38 30.84 -37.67 -0.65
C PRO A 38 30.19 -36.42 -0.02
N LEU A 39 30.81 -35.88 1.06
CA LEU A 39 30.34 -34.67 1.74
C LEU A 39 30.24 -33.44 0.83
N SER A 40 31.06 -33.37 -0.22
CA SER A 40 30.99 -32.31 -1.24
C SER A 40 29.70 -32.31 -2.06
N ASN A 41 29.03 -33.45 -2.20
CA ASN A 41 27.68 -33.57 -2.77
C ASN A 41 26.62 -33.12 -1.75
N LEU A 42 26.74 -33.55 -0.47
CA LEU A 42 25.81 -33.14 0.59
C LEU A 42 25.82 -31.62 0.81
N SER A 43 27.00 -31.01 0.80
CA SER A 43 27.20 -29.56 0.79
C SER A 43 26.50 -28.88 -0.41
N ALA A 44 26.53 -29.50 -1.60
CA ALA A 44 25.84 -28.96 -2.78
C ALA A 44 24.31 -28.99 -2.61
N VAL A 45 23.78 -30.14 -2.17
CA VAL A 45 22.34 -30.31 -1.90
C VAL A 45 21.84 -29.31 -0.86
N ARG A 46 22.59 -29.10 0.22
CA ARG A 46 22.23 -28.10 1.25
C ARG A 46 22.24 -26.68 0.69
N PHE A 47 23.17 -26.35 -0.20
CA PHE A 47 23.21 -25.04 -0.88
C PHE A 47 21.96 -24.82 -1.76
N GLU A 48 21.60 -25.77 -2.63
CA GLU A 48 20.41 -25.69 -3.49
C GLU A 48 19.10 -25.57 -2.68
N MET A 49 19.03 -26.22 -1.52
CA MET A 49 17.88 -26.12 -0.59
C MET A 49 17.77 -24.75 0.12
N GLY A 50 18.83 -23.92 0.08
CA GLY A 50 18.94 -22.67 0.84
C GLY A 50 19.49 -22.84 2.27
N LEU A 51 19.98 -24.02 2.63
CA LEU A 51 20.52 -24.34 3.95
C LEU A 51 22.02 -24.00 4.04
N TYR A 52 22.33 -22.71 3.95
CA TYR A 52 23.70 -22.21 3.74
C TYR A 52 24.70 -22.58 4.85
N THR A 53 24.31 -22.46 6.12
CA THR A 53 25.14 -22.83 7.27
C THR A 53 25.54 -24.32 7.24
N ASP A 54 24.60 -25.18 6.84
CA ASP A 54 24.81 -26.60 6.61
C ASP A 54 25.74 -26.85 5.41
N ALA A 55 25.56 -26.08 4.32
CA ALA A 55 26.38 -26.16 3.11
C ALA A 55 27.84 -25.78 3.36
N VAL A 56 28.10 -24.77 4.22
CA VAL A 56 29.44 -24.38 4.71
C VAL A 56 30.04 -25.53 5.52
N ARG A 57 29.35 -25.99 6.57
CA ARG A 57 29.80 -27.07 7.45
C ARG A 57 30.25 -28.33 6.70
N PHE A 58 29.46 -28.79 5.72
CA PHE A 58 29.82 -29.94 4.90
C PHE A 58 30.89 -29.62 3.83
N ALA A 59 31.08 -28.35 3.45
CA ALA A 59 32.18 -27.95 2.57
C ALA A 59 33.52 -27.93 3.30
N GLU A 60 33.57 -27.41 4.54
CA GLU A 60 34.78 -27.42 5.38
C GLU A 60 35.22 -28.85 5.69
N GLN A 61 34.30 -29.74 6.07
CA GLN A 61 34.58 -31.16 6.25
C GLN A 61 35.06 -31.83 4.96
N ALA A 62 34.54 -31.44 3.80
CA ALA A 62 35.04 -31.91 2.51
C ALA A 62 36.45 -31.38 2.18
N LEU A 63 36.78 -30.13 2.54
CA LEU A 63 38.13 -29.57 2.40
C LEU A 63 39.14 -30.28 3.31
N GLN A 64 38.75 -30.63 4.54
CA GLN A 64 39.59 -31.42 5.46
C GLN A 64 39.95 -32.81 4.88
N LEU A 65 39.01 -33.46 4.17
CA LEU A 65 39.27 -34.72 3.46
C LEU A 65 40.08 -34.57 2.16
N LEU A 66 40.32 -33.33 1.71
CA LEU A 66 41.06 -33.00 0.49
C LEU A 66 42.37 -32.24 0.76
N GLN A 67 42.89 -32.26 2.00
CA GLN A 67 44.11 -31.55 2.41
C GLN A 67 45.33 -31.81 1.50
N SER A 68 45.42 -32.98 0.87
CA SER A 68 46.50 -33.37 -0.05
C SER A 68 46.29 -32.98 -1.52
N GLU A 69 45.14 -32.44 -1.90
CA GLU A 69 44.97 -31.81 -3.22
C GLU A 69 45.48 -30.36 -3.20
N PRO A 70 46.05 -29.83 -4.30
CA PRO A 70 46.40 -28.42 -4.39
C PRO A 70 45.13 -27.54 -4.41
N ASP A 71 45.22 -26.31 -3.93
CA ASP A 71 44.05 -25.44 -3.70
C ASP A 71 43.36 -24.97 -5.01
N ASP A 72 44.10 -24.95 -6.12
CA ASP A 72 43.61 -24.75 -7.49
C ASP A 72 42.73 -25.92 -8.02
N SER A 73 42.68 -27.05 -7.31
CA SER A 73 41.87 -28.23 -7.69
C SER A 73 40.43 -27.83 -8.01
N PRO A 74 39.86 -28.25 -9.17
CA PRO A 74 38.46 -28.01 -9.50
C PRO A 74 37.43 -28.59 -8.51
N LYS A 75 37.87 -29.38 -7.52
CA LYS A 75 37.06 -29.77 -6.36
C LYS A 75 37.13 -28.72 -5.25
N LYS A 76 38.34 -28.28 -4.87
CA LYS A 76 38.56 -27.26 -3.84
C LYS A 76 37.99 -25.90 -4.25
N GLN A 77 38.23 -25.44 -5.48
CA GLN A 77 37.62 -24.22 -6.05
C GLN A 77 36.08 -24.22 -5.90
N LYS A 78 35.42 -25.35 -6.18
CA LYS A 78 33.96 -25.51 -5.99
C LYS A 78 33.50 -25.44 -4.54
N LEU A 79 34.34 -25.86 -3.59
CA LEU A 79 34.04 -25.78 -2.16
C LEU A 79 34.27 -24.36 -1.63
N TYR A 80 35.40 -23.72 -1.95
CA TYR A 80 35.69 -22.33 -1.58
C TYR A 80 34.65 -21.35 -2.13
N ALA A 81 34.26 -21.49 -3.40
CA ALA A 81 33.23 -20.63 -3.99
C ALA A 81 31.86 -20.87 -3.36
N ARG A 82 31.53 -22.11 -2.95
CA ARG A 82 30.28 -22.39 -2.24
C ARG A 82 30.28 -21.85 -0.81
N ILE A 83 31.38 -21.94 -0.07
CA ILE A 83 31.52 -21.32 1.26
C ILE A 83 31.31 -19.80 1.12
N THR A 84 32.02 -19.18 0.19
CA THR A 84 31.93 -17.74 -0.10
C THR A 84 30.51 -17.32 -0.48
N LYS A 85 29.87 -18.02 -1.43
CA LYS A 85 28.47 -17.79 -1.84
C LYS A 85 27.50 -17.98 -0.68
N SER A 86 27.61 -19.09 0.08
CA SER A 86 26.75 -19.35 1.25
C SER A 86 26.77 -18.21 2.26
N LEU A 87 27.97 -17.78 2.69
CA LEU A 87 28.14 -16.75 3.72
C LEU A 87 27.66 -15.37 3.24
N LEU A 88 27.86 -15.04 1.96
CA LEU A 88 27.26 -13.85 1.34
C LEU A 88 25.73 -13.94 1.34
N TYR A 89 25.16 -15.05 0.87
CA TYR A 89 23.71 -15.21 0.74
C TYR A 89 22.97 -15.24 2.08
N SER A 90 23.51 -15.89 3.12
CA SER A 90 22.91 -15.90 4.47
C SER A 90 23.25 -14.67 5.32
N LEU A 91 24.10 -13.76 4.82
CA LEU A 91 24.61 -12.60 5.56
C LEU A 91 25.32 -12.97 6.88
N GLU A 92 25.87 -14.18 6.99
CA GLU A 92 26.56 -14.69 8.18
C GLU A 92 27.99 -14.13 8.34
N PHE A 93 28.14 -12.81 8.35
CA PHE A 93 29.44 -12.13 8.49
C PHE A 93 30.10 -12.30 9.86
N GLY A 94 29.47 -12.97 10.83
CA GLY A 94 30.17 -13.55 11.98
C GLY A 94 31.27 -14.55 11.58
N GLN A 95 31.17 -15.12 10.37
CA GLN A 95 32.17 -15.98 9.74
C GLN A 95 33.03 -15.21 8.69
N ALA A 96 33.17 -13.88 8.79
CA ALA A 96 33.86 -13.07 7.78
C ALA A 96 35.31 -13.49 7.50
N GLU A 97 36.06 -13.97 8.50
CA GLU A 97 37.42 -14.49 8.27
C GLU A 97 37.42 -15.83 7.50
N LEU A 98 36.37 -16.66 7.64
CA LEU A 98 36.19 -17.84 6.79
C LEU A 98 35.86 -17.43 5.34
N ALA A 99 35.02 -16.41 5.15
CA ALA A 99 34.74 -15.86 3.83
C ALA A 99 36.01 -15.28 3.16
N LYS A 100 36.80 -14.47 3.90
CA LYS A 100 38.11 -13.96 3.44
C LYS A 100 39.09 -15.08 3.11
N THR A 101 39.17 -16.11 3.96
CA THR A 101 40.04 -17.27 3.73
C THR A 101 39.62 -18.04 2.48
N ALA A 102 38.33 -18.35 2.34
CA ALA A 102 37.81 -19.07 1.18
C ALA A 102 38.00 -18.29 -0.13
N ILE A 103 37.75 -16.97 -0.14
CA ILE A 103 37.87 -16.16 -1.36
C ILE A 103 39.33 -15.86 -1.74
N ALA A 104 40.26 -15.87 -0.78
CA ALA A 104 41.70 -15.78 -1.06
C ALA A 104 42.26 -17.07 -1.70
N GLN A 105 41.57 -18.20 -1.55
CA GLN A 105 41.91 -19.47 -2.20
C GLN A 105 41.22 -19.64 -3.57
N LEU A 106 40.46 -18.66 -4.06
CA LEU A 106 39.85 -18.72 -5.39
C LEU A 106 40.76 -18.17 -6.47
N ASP A 107 40.91 -18.95 -7.54
CA ASP A 107 41.60 -18.58 -8.79
C ASP A 107 40.80 -17.48 -9.52
N ASP A 108 41.49 -16.48 -10.06
CA ASP A 108 40.89 -15.34 -10.78
C ASP A 108 40.16 -15.76 -12.07
N SER A 109 40.61 -16.85 -12.70
CA SER A 109 39.99 -17.45 -13.89
C SER A 109 38.76 -18.29 -13.58
N TYR A 110 38.50 -18.60 -12.30
CA TYR A 110 37.42 -19.48 -11.90
C TYR A 110 36.04 -18.79 -11.92
N SER A 111 35.01 -19.56 -12.31
CA SER A 111 33.62 -19.11 -12.35
C SER A 111 32.68 -20.18 -11.78
N ALA A 112 31.87 -19.80 -10.80
CA ALA A 112 30.87 -20.66 -10.15
C ALA A 112 29.46 -20.32 -10.65
N GLU A 113 28.94 -21.11 -11.59
CA GLU A 113 27.62 -20.91 -12.21
C GLU A 113 27.47 -19.53 -12.89
N GLY A 114 28.55 -19.03 -13.50
CA GLY A 114 28.60 -17.73 -14.18
C GLY A 114 29.08 -16.57 -13.29
N ILE A 115 29.12 -16.75 -11.97
CA ILE A 115 29.67 -15.75 -11.04
C ILE A 115 31.21 -15.89 -11.01
N THR A 116 31.93 -14.82 -11.35
CA THR A 116 33.40 -14.79 -11.31
C THR A 116 33.94 -14.58 -9.90
N THR A 117 35.18 -15.01 -9.65
CA THR A 117 35.90 -14.75 -8.40
C THR A 117 35.97 -13.25 -8.08
N GLU A 118 36.20 -12.39 -9.08
CA GLU A 118 36.22 -10.94 -8.92
C GLU A 118 34.87 -10.38 -8.43
N ALA A 119 33.74 -10.82 -9.00
CA ALA A 119 32.41 -10.40 -8.56
C ALA A 119 32.14 -10.75 -7.08
N LEU A 120 32.63 -11.90 -6.61
CA LEU A 120 32.58 -12.27 -5.19
C LEU A 120 33.42 -11.32 -4.32
N ARG A 121 34.63 -10.94 -4.77
CA ARG A 121 35.54 -10.05 -4.02
C ARG A 121 34.96 -8.65 -3.90
N THR A 122 34.47 -8.10 -5.01
CA THR A 122 33.78 -6.80 -5.03
C THR A 122 32.56 -6.81 -4.12
N THR A 123 31.71 -7.86 -4.19
CA THR A 123 30.52 -7.98 -3.33
C THR A 123 30.87 -7.98 -1.83
N ILE A 124 31.92 -8.68 -1.40
CA ILE A 124 32.36 -8.66 0.02
C ILE A 124 32.75 -7.24 0.45
N ALA A 125 33.54 -6.54 -0.36
CA ALA A 125 33.98 -5.17 -0.05
C ALA A 125 32.81 -4.18 -0.02
N GLU A 126 31.91 -4.26 -1.00
CA GLU A 126 30.71 -3.41 -1.07
C GLU A 126 29.77 -3.63 0.12
N VAL A 127 29.51 -4.88 0.53
CA VAL A 127 28.63 -5.16 1.68
C VAL A 127 29.26 -4.68 2.99
N GLN A 128 30.58 -4.80 3.16
CA GLN A 128 31.29 -4.24 4.31
C GLN A 128 31.16 -2.71 4.36
N ALA A 129 31.46 -2.02 3.24
CA ALA A 129 31.32 -0.57 3.15
C ALA A 129 29.88 -0.08 3.41
N LEU A 130 28.88 -0.80 2.88
CA LEU A 130 27.46 -0.52 3.08
C LEU A 130 27.01 -0.73 4.53
N TRP A 131 27.58 -1.71 5.24
CA TRP A 131 27.32 -1.92 6.67
C TRP A 131 27.97 -0.83 7.54
N THR A 132 29.11 -0.28 7.11
CA THR A 132 29.71 0.90 7.77
C THR A 132 28.91 2.17 7.51
N SER A 133 28.40 2.39 6.30
CA SER A 133 27.65 3.61 5.93
C SER A 133 26.18 3.59 6.35
N ALA A 134 25.56 2.41 6.44
CA ALA A 134 24.19 2.21 6.93
C ALA A 134 24.15 1.15 8.05
N PRO A 135 24.71 1.45 9.24
CA PRO A 135 24.86 0.47 10.32
C PRO A 135 23.52 -0.01 10.88
N ARG A 136 22.57 0.91 11.12
CA ARG A 136 21.23 0.61 11.62
C ARG A 136 20.27 0.35 10.45
N LYS A 137 19.71 -0.87 10.36
CA LYS A 137 18.65 -1.20 9.37
C LYS A 137 17.38 -0.35 9.52
N PRO A 138 16.87 -0.01 10.73
CA PRO A 138 15.65 0.79 10.87
C PRO A 138 15.76 2.16 10.20
N ASP A 139 16.85 2.88 10.46
CA ASP A 139 17.09 4.24 9.98
C ASP A 139 17.12 4.30 8.44
N LEU A 140 17.77 3.32 7.80
CA LEU A 140 17.74 3.20 6.34
C LEU A 140 16.36 2.81 5.81
N ARG A 141 15.58 2.01 6.56
CA ARG A 141 14.20 1.69 6.15
C ARG A 141 13.32 2.93 6.28
N GLU A 142 13.44 3.70 7.36
CA GLU A 142 12.78 5.01 7.50
C GLU A 142 13.15 5.98 6.37
N GLN A 143 14.43 6.07 5.98
CA GLN A 143 14.83 6.83 4.78
C GLN A 143 14.10 6.34 3.52
N VAL A 144 13.97 5.02 3.31
CA VAL A 144 13.19 4.45 2.18
C VAL A 144 11.72 4.83 2.26
N LEU A 145 11.09 4.72 3.44
CA LEU A 145 9.68 5.06 3.66
C LEU A 145 9.42 6.56 3.49
N ASN A 146 10.36 7.43 3.85
CA ASN A 146 10.22 8.88 3.70
C ASN A 146 10.52 9.33 2.25
N ARG A 147 11.51 8.76 1.58
CA ARG A 147 12.05 9.30 0.32
C ARG A 147 11.45 8.68 -0.95
N LEU A 148 11.11 7.38 -0.96
CA LEU A 148 10.62 6.70 -2.18
C LEU A 148 9.08 6.61 -2.26
N PRO A 149 8.47 6.94 -3.42
CA PRO A 149 7.05 6.67 -3.68
C PRO A 149 6.79 5.16 -3.83
N ARG A 150 5.59 4.70 -3.48
CA ARG A 150 5.17 3.28 -3.60
C ARG A 150 4.63 2.95 -4.99
N TYR A 151 4.03 3.94 -5.64
CA TYR A 151 3.40 3.85 -6.95
C TYR A 151 4.14 4.71 -7.97
N LYS A 152 3.81 4.57 -9.24
CA LYS A 152 4.12 5.56 -10.29
C LYS A 152 3.49 6.89 -9.89
N ALA A 153 4.09 8.00 -10.30
CA ALA A 153 3.57 9.32 -9.95
C ALA A 153 2.19 9.56 -10.57
N HIS A 154 1.39 10.35 -9.85
CA HIS A 154 0.33 11.17 -10.41
C HIS A 154 0.96 12.53 -10.79
N LEU A 155 0.35 13.32 -11.68
CA LEU A 155 0.76 14.71 -11.95
C LEU A 155 -0.12 15.74 -11.21
N LEU A 156 -1.02 15.27 -10.36
CA LEU A 156 -1.63 16.04 -9.28
C LEU A 156 -1.04 15.59 -7.95
N ASP A 157 -0.47 16.53 -7.18
CA ASP A 157 0.03 16.30 -5.82
C ASP A 157 -1.10 16.31 -4.76
N THR A 158 -2.21 16.99 -5.04
CA THR A 158 -3.45 16.89 -4.26
C THR A 158 -4.16 15.56 -4.49
N THR A 159 -4.42 14.83 -3.40
CA THR A 159 -5.18 13.56 -3.41
C THR A 159 -6.69 13.79 -3.59
N GLU A 160 -7.41 12.75 -4.04
CA GLU A 160 -8.88 12.75 -4.08
C GLU A 160 -9.44 12.66 -2.65
N TYR A 161 -10.54 13.36 -2.36
CA TYR A 161 -11.38 13.15 -1.19
C TYR A 161 -12.76 12.69 -1.67
N TYR A 162 -13.27 11.64 -1.02
CA TYR A 162 -14.66 11.23 -1.11
C TYR A 162 -15.32 11.56 0.23
N THR A 163 -16.34 12.41 0.18
CA THR A 163 -17.14 12.86 1.33
C THR A 163 -17.97 11.73 1.96
N VAL A 164 -18.28 10.72 1.17
CA VAL A 164 -19.26 9.67 1.46
C VAL A 164 -18.69 8.35 0.96
N GLY A 165 -18.79 7.29 1.76
CA GLY A 165 -18.41 5.95 1.32
C GLY A 165 -19.37 5.41 0.26
N HIS A 166 -18.83 4.64 -0.69
CA HIS A 166 -19.65 3.89 -1.66
C HIS A 166 -20.04 2.49 -1.16
N ASP A 167 -19.51 2.07 0.00
CA ASP A 167 -19.76 0.78 0.64
C ASP A 167 -21.04 0.75 1.47
N ILE A 168 -21.77 -0.37 1.47
CA ILE A 168 -22.86 -0.62 2.43
C ILE A 168 -22.27 -0.66 3.87
N PRO A 169 -22.79 0.12 4.84
CA PRO A 169 -22.32 0.09 6.23
C PRO A 169 -22.39 -1.33 6.83
N ARG A 170 -21.24 -1.86 7.28
CA ARG A 170 -21.14 -3.19 7.90
C ARG A 170 -20.14 -3.19 9.05
N ALA A 171 -20.45 -3.93 10.12
CA ALA A 171 -19.52 -4.19 11.21
C ALA A 171 -18.35 -5.06 10.71
N ILE A 172 -17.13 -4.77 11.18
CA ILE A 172 -15.92 -5.48 10.73
C ILE A 172 -15.82 -6.92 11.26
N ILE A 173 -16.59 -7.25 12.31
CA ILE A 173 -16.65 -8.56 12.96
C ILE A 173 -18.05 -8.77 13.55
N ASN A 174 -18.63 -9.97 13.38
CA ASN A 174 -19.95 -10.32 13.93
C ASN A 174 -19.89 -11.15 15.23
N GLU A 175 -21.05 -11.42 15.84
CA GLU A 175 -21.13 -12.19 17.10
C GLU A 175 -20.50 -13.59 17.00
N THR A 176 -20.74 -14.34 15.92
CA THR A 176 -20.19 -15.69 15.72
C THR A 176 -18.67 -15.65 15.59
N GLU A 177 -18.13 -14.67 14.87
CA GLU A 177 -16.69 -14.44 14.76
C GLU A 177 -16.07 -14.08 16.12
N VAL A 178 -16.71 -13.20 16.90
CA VAL A 178 -16.28 -12.88 18.26
C VAL A 178 -16.31 -14.13 19.14
N GLN A 179 -17.38 -14.92 19.11
CA GLN A 179 -17.49 -16.18 19.87
C GLN A 179 -16.36 -17.16 19.51
N ALA A 180 -15.94 -17.22 18.24
CA ALA A 180 -14.87 -18.11 17.76
C ALA A 180 -13.43 -17.73 18.19
N LEU A 181 -13.20 -16.49 18.66
CA LEU A 181 -11.90 -16.08 19.20
C LEU A 181 -11.53 -16.84 20.51
N PRO A 182 -10.25 -16.93 20.90
CA PRO A 182 -9.85 -17.54 22.18
C PRO A 182 -10.46 -16.82 23.40
N THR A 183 -11.00 -17.57 24.37
CA THR A 183 -11.61 -17.01 25.59
C THR A 183 -10.59 -16.35 26.53
N SER A 184 -9.30 -16.64 26.35
CA SER A 184 -8.17 -15.96 26.99
C SER A 184 -7.83 -14.59 26.37
N GLN A 185 -8.33 -14.29 25.16
CA GLN A 185 -8.06 -13.02 24.49
C GLN A 185 -8.87 -11.89 25.16
N LYS A 186 -8.15 -10.99 25.85
CA LYS A 186 -8.73 -9.81 26.50
C LYS A 186 -8.70 -8.54 25.64
N ASP A 187 -7.84 -8.50 24.65
CA ASP A 187 -7.64 -7.33 23.79
C ASP A 187 -8.05 -7.63 22.36
N ILE A 188 -8.83 -6.75 21.76
CA ILE A 188 -9.25 -6.85 20.35
C ILE A 188 -8.89 -5.57 19.58
N THR A 189 -8.32 -5.75 18.39
CA THR A 189 -7.60 -4.70 17.68
C THR A 189 -8.00 -4.65 16.20
N PHE A 190 -8.33 -3.44 15.72
CA PHE A 190 -8.88 -3.19 14.39
C PHE A 190 -8.07 -2.12 13.66
N LEU A 191 -7.89 -2.30 12.34
CA LEU A 191 -7.35 -1.29 11.45
C LEU A 191 -8.36 -1.03 10.33
N PHE A 192 -8.86 0.20 10.24
CA PHE A 192 -9.76 0.66 9.17
C PHE A 192 -8.99 1.62 8.26
N CYS A 193 -8.85 1.28 6.98
CA CYS A 193 -8.12 2.08 5.99
C CYS A 193 -9.10 2.62 4.94
N GLY A 194 -9.04 3.93 4.67
CA GLY A 194 -10.09 4.62 3.90
C GLY A 194 -11.34 4.77 4.76
N SER A 195 -11.17 5.29 5.98
CA SER A 195 -12.27 5.47 6.93
C SER A 195 -13.41 6.33 6.38
N GLY A 196 -13.13 7.35 5.56
CA GLY A 196 -14.13 8.17 4.87
C GLY A 196 -15.08 8.89 5.84
N ASP A 197 -16.36 8.51 5.80
CA ASP A 197 -17.40 8.97 6.73
C ASP A 197 -17.53 8.12 8.01
N ALA A 198 -16.63 7.16 8.22
CA ALA A 198 -16.59 6.23 9.34
C ALA A 198 -17.80 5.27 9.46
N ARG A 199 -18.60 5.07 8.40
CA ARG A 199 -19.77 4.15 8.43
C ARG A 199 -19.50 2.75 9.00
N HIS A 200 -18.37 2.14 8.64
CA HIS A 200 -17.97 0.82 9.14
C HIS A 200 -17.52 0.84 10.61
N ILE A 201 -16.91 1.93 11.05
CA ILE A 201 -16.49 2.15 12.44
C ILE A 201 -17.73 2.32 13.32
N LEU A 202 -18.69 3.16 12.91
CA LEU A 202 -19.97 3.38 13.61
C LEU A 202 -20.79 2.09 13.72
N MET A 203 -20.92 1.33 12.62
CA MET A 203 -21.62 0.04 12.61
C MET A 203 -20.90 -1.01 13.48
N THR A 204 -19.56 -1.00 13.51
CA THR A 204 -18.77 -1.88 14.40
C THR A 204 -19.01 -1.54 15.87
N LEU A 205 -19.00 -0.26 16.25
CA LEU A 205 -19.28 0.17 17.63
C LEU A 205 -20.70 -0.19 18.06
N PHE A 206 -21.67 -0.09 17.15
CA PHE A 206 -23.05 -0.52 17.39
C PHE A 206 -23.14 -2.01 17.77
N ASP A 207 -22.62 -2.91 16.94
CA ASP A 207 -22.68 -4.34 17.25
C ASP A 207 -21.84 -4.69 18.50
N PHE A 208 -20.73 -3.99 18.76
CA PHE A 208 -19.91 -4.21 19.97
C PHE A 208 -20.60 -3.87 21.29
N PHE A 209 -21.49 -2.87 21.35
CA PHE A 209 -22.28 -2.63 22.58
C PHE A 209 -23.51 -3.54 22.67
N LYS A 210 -24.11 -3.86 21.52
CA LYS A 210 -25.27 -4.76 21.41
C LYS A 210 -24.93 -6.18 21.87
N MET A 211 -23.71 -6.67 21.58
CA MET A 211 -23.25 -8.00 22.00
C MET A 211 -23.31 -8.24 23.52
N PRO A 212 -22.78 -7.39 24.42
CA PRO A 212 -22.97 -7.52 25.87
C PRO A 212 -24.44 -7.47 26.33
N LEU A 213 -25.32 -6.71 25.66
CA LEU A 213 -26.74 -6.66 26.02
C LEU A 213 -27.46 -7.99 25.73
N VAL A 214 -27.09 -8.65 24.62
CA VAL A 214 -27.63 -9.97 24.22
C VAL A 214 -26.99 -11.10 25.03
N THR A 215 -25.65 -11.18 25.07
CA THR A 215 -24.91 -12.28 25.70
C THR A 215 -24.80 -12.18 27.22
N ARG A 216 -25.07 -10.99 27.79
CA ARG A 216 -24.84 -10.64 29.21
C ARG A 216 -23.40 -10.80 29.69
N THR A 217 -22.43 -10.79 28.76
CA THR A 217 -21.00 -10.89 29.08
C THR A 217 -20.21 -9.73 28.50
N VAL A 218 -19.31 -9.16 29.30
CA VAL A 218 -18.33 -8.16 28.83
C VAL A 218 -17.00 -8.88 28.63
N ARG A 219 -16.71 -9.23 27.38
CA ARG A 219 -15.58 -10.11 27.02
C ARG A 219 -14.23 -9.42 27.10
N PHE A 220 -14.12 -8.26 26.47
CA PHE A 220 -12.85 -7.56 26.26
C PHE A 220 -12.57 -6.50 27.34
N GLU A 221 -11.28 -6.29 27.59
CA GLU A 221 -10.75 -5.29 28.52
C GLU A 221 -10.25 -4.07 27.74
N ASN A 222 -9.56 -4.28 26.62
CA ASN A 222 -9.13 -3.22 25.70
C ASN A 222 -9.69 -3.45 24.28
N ILE A 223 -10.13 -2.37 23.64
CA ILE A 223 -10.63 -2.34 22.26
C ILE A 223 -9.90 -1.20 21.54
N HIS A 224 -9.02 -1.52 20.58
CA HIS A 224 -8.23 -0.50 19.87
C HIS A 224 -8.65 -0.41 18.40
N PHE A 225 -9.03 0.78 17.95
CA PHE A 225 -9.34 1.11 16.57
C PHE A 225 -8.24 2.03 16.03
N THR A 226 -7.35 1.55 15.16
CA THR A 226 -6.54 2.43 14.32
C THR A 226 -7.38 2.80 13.10
N ILE A 227 -7.68 4.09 12.93
CA ILE A 227 -8.41 4.63 11.78
C ILE A 227 -7.44 5.42 10.91
N LEU A 228 -7.40 5.08 9.63
CA LEU A 228 -6.38 5.51 8.68
C LEU A 228 -7.05 6.07 7.43
N ASP A 229 -6.72 7.31 7.10
CA ASP A 229 -7.19 7.96 5.89
C ASP A 229 -6.08 8.74 5.17
N LEU A 230 -6.21 8.84 3.85
CA LEU A 230 -5.34 9.66 3.02
C LEU A 230 -5.67 11.16 3.16
N LYS A 231 -6.87 11.48 3.69
CA LYS A 231 -7.39 12.84 3.81
C LYS A 231 -7.58 13.27 5.27
N PRO A 232 -6.91 14.36 5.73
CA PRO A 232 -7.18 14.97 7.03
C PRO A 232 -8.65 15.32 7.25
N ALA A 233 -9.36 15.77 6.20
CA ALA A 233 -10.79 16.12 6.26
C ALA A 233 -11.69 14.95 6.68
N ALA A 234 -11.40 13.72 6.22
CA ALA A 234 -12.15 12.51 6.59
C ALA A 234 -12.02 12.22 8.10
N LEU A 235 -10.79 12.26 8.62
CA LEU A 235 -10.50 12.05 10.03
C LEU A 235 -11.04 13.19 10.90
N ALA A 236 -10.94 14.45 10.44
CA ALA A 236 -11.49 15.60 11.13
C ALA A 236 -13.02 15.49 11.29
N ARG A 237 -13.76 15.21 10.20
CA ARG A 237 -15.22 14.96 10.28
C ARG A 237 -15.56 13.79 11.20
N THR A 238 -14.77 12.70 11.14
CA THR A 238 -14.93 11.56 12.05
C THR A 238 -14.77 11.96 13.52
N ILE A 239 -13.74 12.75 13.86
CA ILE A 239 -13.48 13.23 15.23
C ILE A 239 -14.58 14.21 15.69
N ILE A 240 -15.03 15.13 14.82
CA ILE A 240 -16.13 16.07 15.11
C ILE A 240 -17.42 15.31 15.45
N VAL A 241 -17.76 14.27 14.68
CA VAL A 241 -18.94 13.43 14.96
C VAL A 241 -18.79 12.69 16.30
N PHE A 242 -17.60 12.14 16.60
CA PHE A 242 -17.35 11.52 17.90
C PHE A 242 -17.39 12.51 19.08
N ASP A 243 -16.89 13.74 18.92
CA ASP A 243 -17.00 14.80 19.93
C ASP A 243 -18.46 15.15 20.22
N ILE A 244 -19.26 15.42 19.18
CA ILE A 244 -20.69 15.75 19.32
C ILE A 244 -21.44 14.63 20.05
N LEU A 245 -21.24 13.37 19.67
CA LEU A 245 -21.86 12.21 20.33
C LEU A 245 -21.36 12.03 21.78
N SER A 246 -20.06 12.25 22.03
CA SER A 246 -19.46 12.12 23.37
C SER A 246 -19.98 13.21 24.33
N ARG A 247 -19.92 14.49 23.94
CA ARG A 247 -20.47 15.60 24.72
C ARG A 247 -21.98 15.44 24.90
N TYR A 248 -22.68 14.99 23.86
CA TYR A 248 -24.10 14.68 23.97
C TYR A 248 -24.39 13.63 25.04
N SER A 249 -23.60 12.56 25.10
CA SER A 249 -23.76 11.48 26.08
C SER A 249 -23.80 12.02 27.53
N THR A 250 -22.92 12.98 27.84
CA THR A 250 -22.86 13.68 29.13
C THR A 250 -24.06 14.61 29.31
N ILE A 251 -24.40 15.41 28.29
CA ILE A 251 -25.54 16.35 28.26
C ILE A 251 -26.87 15.64 28.54
N LYS A 252 -27.07 14.45 27.95
CA LYS A 252 -28.24 13.58 28.14
C LYS A 252 -28.27 12.95 29.53
N TYR A 253 -27.13 12.42 29.99
CA TYR A 253 -27.02 11.81 31.33
C TYR A 253 -27.34 12.83 32.44
N LEU A 254 -26.83 14.05 32.31
CA LEU A 254 -27.07 15.16 33.24
C LEU A 254 -28.43 15.87 33.03
N LYS A 255 -29.21 15.48 32.01
CA LYS A 255 -30.52 16.08 31.64
C LYS A 255 -30.48 17.60 31.49
N THR A 256 -29.45 18.10 30.80
CA THR A 256 -29.24 19.53 30.59
C THR A 256 -30.15 20.10 29.48
N GLU A 257 -30.33 21.43 29.48
CA GLU A 257 -31.20 22.15 28.54
C GLU A 257 -30.65 22.03 27.11
N GLY A 258 -31.47 21.57 26.16
CA GLY A 258 -31.07 21.34 24.76
C GLY A 258 -30.62 19.91 24.39
N HIS A 259 -30.73 18.94 25.31
CA HIS A 259 -30.36 17.54 25.03
C HIS A 259 -31.26 16.82 24.00
N GLU A 260 -32.45 17.34 23.68
CA GLU A 260 -33.37 16.69 22.72
C GLU A 260 -32.92 16.87 21.25
N ASP A 261 -31.93 17.75 21.02
CA ASP A 261 -31.62 18.26 19.69
C ASP A 261 -30.18 18.02 19.23
N ALA A 262 -29.26 17.63 20.12
CA ALA A 262 -27.87 17.35 19.77
C ALA A 262 -27.73 16.14 18.82
N LEU A 263 -28.62 15.14 18.91
CA LEU A 263 -28.70 14.05 17.93
C LEU A 263 -29.20 14.52 16.56
N LYS A 264 -30.09 15.51 16.53
CA LYS A 264 -30.54 16.16 15.28
C LYS A 264 -29.38 16.93 14.66
N VAL A 265 -28.60 17.68 15.46
CA VAL A 265 -27.36 18.36 15.04
C VAL A 265 -26.34 17.35 14.48
N ALA A 266 -26.06 16.25 15.18
CA ALA A 266 -25.17 15.18 14.70
C ALA A 266 -25.67 14.59 13.38
N SER A 267 -26.99 14.39 13.24
CA SER A 267 -27.62 13.91 12.02
C SER A 267 -27.40 14.88 10.85
N TYR A 268 -27.74 16.15 10.99
CA TYR A 268 -27.53 17.15 9.93
C TYR A 268 -26.03 17.28 9.54
N VAL A 269 -25.11 17.33 10.51
CA VAL A 269 -23.66 17.39 10.25
C VAL A 269 -23.16 16.12 9.55
N TYR A 270 -23.76 14.96 9.81
CA TYR A 270 -23.38 13.70 9.17
C TYR A 270 -24.02 13.49 7.79
N THR A 271 -25.34 13.67 7.62
CA THR A 271 -26.10 13.31 6.40
C THR A 271 -26.43 14.47 5.45
N CYS A 272 -26.28 15.74 5.82
CA CYS A 272 -26.76 16.84 4.97
C CYS A 272 -25.65 17.69 4.34
N GLN A 273 -25.81 17.99 3.04
CA GLN A 273 -24.98 18.93 2.28
C GLN A 273 -25.07 20.37 2.82
N ILE A 274 -26.20 20.73 3.40
CA ILE A 274 -26.53 22.05 3.93
C ILE A 274 -27.11 21.94 5.34
N LEU A 275 -26.85 22.95 6.17
CA LEU A 275 -27.19 23.02 7.58
C LEU A 275 -28.15 24.20 7.84
N PRO A 276 -29.20 24.02 8.66
CA PRO A 276 -29.95 25.13 9.24
C PRO A 276 -29.02 26.06 10.04
N PRO A 277 -29.33 27.37 10.16
CA PRO A 277 -28.49 28.35 10.87
C PRO A 277 -28.05 27.88 12.27
N PHE A 278 -28.99 27.39 13.08
CA PHE A 278 -28.70 26.86 14.43
C PHE A 278 -27.72 25.68 14.42
N VAL A 279 -27.82 24.77 13.44
CA VAL A 279 -26.93 23.61 13.34
C VAL A 279 -25.52 24.07 12.97
N PHE A 280 -25.41 25.06 12.08
CA PHE A 280 -24.14 25.69 11.74
C PHE A 280 -23.52 26.42 12.94
N GLU A 281 -24.30 27.22 13.69
CA GLU A 281 -23.86 27.87 14.94
C GLU A 281 -23.33 26.84 15.95
N LYS A 282 -24.01 25.70 16.11
CA LYS A 282 -23.55 24.63 17.00
C LYS A 282 -22.27 23.97 16.48
N LEU A 283 -22.18 23.71 15.18
CA LEU A 283 -20.96 23.18 14.57
C LEU A 283 -19.76 24.09 14.82
N GLN A 284 -19.89 25.42 14.66
CA GLN A 284 -18.80 26.36 14.97
C GLN A 284 -18.37 26.29 16.45
N GLN A 285 -19.34 26.30 17.38
CA GLN A 285 -19.05 26.18 18.83
C GLN A 285 -18.36 24.85 19.21
N HIS A 286 -18.68 23.76 18.52
CA HIS A 286 -17.95 22.49 18.67
C HIS A 286 -16.55 22.56 18.08
N LEU A 287 -16.36 23.17 16.90
CA LEU A 287 -15.06 23.32 16.24
C LEU A 287 -14.08 24.17 17.07
N GLU A 288 -14.53 25.33 17.55
CA GLU A 288 -13.73 26.22 18.41
C GLU A 288 -13.20 25.47 19.64
N SER A 289 -14.11 24.90 20.43
CA SER A 289 -13.75 24.19 21.66
C SER A 289 -12.96 22.89 21.43
N LEU A 290 -13.15 22.20 20.30
CA LEU A 290 -12.38 21.01 19.94
C LEU A 290 -10.95 21.38 19.53
N THR A 291 -10.75 22.47 18.77
CA THR A 291 -9.43 22.97 18.41
C THR A 291 -8.65 23.42 19.65
N GLU A 292 -9.25 24.23 20.53
CA GLU A 292 -8.65 24.64 21.82
C GLU A 292 -8.16 23.41 22.61
N SER A 293 -9.02 22.39 22.77
CA SER A 293 -8.70 21.15 23.49
C SER A 293 -7.51 20.39 22.89
N LEU A 294 -7.40 20.35 21.56
CA LEU A 294 -6.35 19.62 20.85
C LEU A 294 -4.99 20.35 20.89
N GLU A 295 -5.02 21.68 20.77
CA GLU A 295 -3.85 22.57 20.75
C GLU A 295 -3.25 22.78 22.15
N GLU A 296 -4.05 23.14 23.15
CA GLU A 296 -3.56 23.38 24.52
C GLU A 296 -3.19 22.07 25.23
N GLY A 297 -3.83 20.96 24.86
CA GLY A 297 -3.54 19.63 25.38
C GLY A 297 -3.94 19.42 26.84
N GLU A 298 -5.04 20.08 27.25
CA GLU A 298 -5.70 19.83 28.53
C GLU A 298 -6.17 18.36 28.65
N GLU A 299 -6.30 17.88 29.90
CA GLU A 299 -6.88 16.56 30.14
C GLU A 299 -8.39 16.59 29.90
N ASP A 300 -8.86 15.68 29.03
CA ASP A 300 -10.21 15.11 29.06
C ASP A 300 -11.35 16.03 28.56
N PRO A 301 -12.03 15.74 27.42
CA PRO A 301 -13.20 16.51 26.97
C PRO A 301 -14.44 16.36 27.89
N PHE A 302 -14.30 15.62 29.00
CA PHE A 302 -15.24 15.59 30.11
C PHE A 302 -14.84 16.59 31.20
N PRO A 303 -15.35 17.85 31.19
CA PRO A 303 -15.16 18.74 32.31
C PRO A 303 -15.78 18.14 33.59
N GLU A 304 -15.02 18.12 34.69
CA GLU A 304 -15.63 17.98 36.03
C GLU A 304 -16.60 19.16 36.22
N ALA A 305 -17.91 18.89 36.10
CA ALA A 305 -18.94 19.91 35.98
C ALA A 305 -19.19 20.71 37.28
N LYS A 306 -18.24 21.59 37.65
CA LYS A 306 -18.43 22.65 38.64
C LYS A 306 -19.28 23.77 38.05
N MET A 307 -20.60 23.53 38.08
CA MET A 307 -21.63 24.46 37.62
C MET A 307 -21.45 25.89 38.17
N THR A 308 -21.16 26.87 37.30
CA THR A 308 -21.31 28.29 37.66
C THR A 308 -21.85 29.22 36.56
N LYS A 309 -22.94 28.80 35.90
CA LYS A 309 -24.13 29.67 35.69
C LYS A 309 -24.08 30.76 34.60
N ASP A 310 -23.97 30.36 33.34
CA ASP A 310 -24.18 31.24 32.17
C ASP A 310 -25.65 31.30 31.73
N ARG A 311 -26.55 31.71 32.65
CA ARG A 311 -27.97 31.95 32.33
C ARG A 311 -28.20 33.30 31.62
N LYS A 312 -27.21 34.20 31.64
CA LYS A 312 -27.37 35.59 31.20
C LYS A 312 -27.39 35.79 29.69
N ASP A 313 -26.63 35.01 28.94
CA ASP A 313 -26.44 35.28 27.51
C ASP A 313 -27.61 34.75 26.67
N PHE A 314 -28.31 33.73 27.16
CA PHE A 314 -29.62 33.31 26.63
C PHE A 314 -30.67 34.44 26.75
N ASP A 315 -30.72 35.10 27.91
CA ASP A 315 -31.60 36.25 28.18
C ASP A 315 -31.22 37.52 27.36
N ALA A 316 -30.04 37.53 26.71
CA ALA A 316 -29.54 38.65 25.91
C ALA A 316 -29.54 38.39 24.39
N LEU A 317 -29.41 37.14 23.93
CA LEU A 317 -29.21 36.79 22.51
C LEU A 317 -30.38 36.04 21.85
N GLY A 318 -31.25 35.36 22.62
CA GLY A 318 -32.62 35.05 22.19
C GLY A 318 -32.86 34.00 21.08
N ALA A 319 -32.08 32.91 21.00
CA ALA A 319 -32.17 31.90 19.92
C ALA A 319 -32.53 30.46 20.39
N ILE A 320 -32.28 29.44 19.54
CA ILE A 320 -32.19 27.97 19.77
C ILE A 320 -33.51 27.10 19.76
N PHE A 321 -33.56 26.04 18.91
CA PHE A 321 -34.24 24.70 19.05
C PHE A 321 -35.36 24.21 17.87
N ALA A 322 -35.33 22.64 16.12
CA ALA A 322 -36.09 22.00 14.94
C ALA A 322 -36.82 20.63 15.14
N ASP A 323 -38.07 20.57 14.63
CA ASP A 323 -39.09 19.52 14.37
C ASP A 323 -40.37 20.30 13.90
N ASP A 324 -41.55 19.72 13.67
CA ASP A 324 -42.69 20.53 13.15
C ASP A 324 -43.31 21.52 14.17
N GLU A 325 -43.06 21.37 15.48
CA GLU A 325 -43.44 22.34 16.52
C GLU A 325 -42.30 23.35 16.78
N PHE A 326 -41.05 22.86 16.82
CA PHE A 326 -39.83 23.68 16.94
C PHE A 326 -39.61 24.55 15.71
N ILE A 327 -39.79 24.08 14.47
CA ILE A 327 -39.70 24.91 13.24
C ILE A 327 -40.70 26.06 13.37
N LYS A 328 -41.96 25.80 13.73
CA LYS A 328 -42.95 26.85 14.03
C LYS A 328 -42.55 27.79 15.19
N ARG A 329 -41.61 27.39 16.05
CA ARG A 329 -41.09 28.17 17.19
C ARG A 329 -39.83 28.98 16.87
N ARG A 330 -38.95 28.53 15.96
CA ARG A 330 -37.59 29.12 15.74
C ARG A 330 -37.18 29.37 14.28
N GLU A 331 -37.71 28.61 13.33
CA GLU A 331 -37.71 29.01 11.90
C GLU A 331 -39.18 29.12 11.43
N PRO A 332 -40.03 29.96 12.06
CA PRO A 332 -41.46 30.01 11.76
C PRO A 332 -41.70 30.34 10.29
N ARG A 333 -40.81 31.14 9.70
CA ARG A 333 -40.86 31.49 8.28
C ARG A 333 -40.60 30.29 7.36
N LEU A 334 -39.70 29.36 7.72
CA LEU A 334 -39.53 28.09 7.01
C LEU A 334 -40.80 27.25 7.10
N GLY A 335 -41.42 27.17 8.28
CA GLY A 335 -42.68 26.45 8.50
C GLY A 335 -43.83 27.00 7.65
N GLU A 336 -43.99 28.33 7.61
CA GLU A 336 -44.94 29.02 6.73
C GLU A 336 -44.70 28.70 5.25
N LEU A 337 -43.45 28.86 4.79
CA LEU A 337 -43.08 28.68 3.38
C LEU A 337 -43.21 27.22 2.94
N TYR A 338 -42.81 26.26 3.79
CA TYR A 338 -42.92 24.84 3.51
C TYR A 338 -44.37 24.34 3.49
N ALA A 339 -45.24 24.87 4.37
CA ALA A 339 -46.67 24.60 4.33
C ALA A 339 -47.35 25.25 3.11
N ALA A 340 -46.94 26.47 2.73
CA ALA A 340 -47.41 27.16 1.53
C ALA A 340 -46.95 26.44 0.25
N TYR A 341 -45.72 25.90 0.21
CA TYR A 341 -45.22 25.07 -0.87
C TYR A 341 -46.02 23.76 -1.00
N LYS A 342 -46.21 23.02 0.11
CA LYS A 342 -47.03 21.78 0.15
C LYS A 342 -48.49 21.97 -0.27
N SER A 343 -48.99 23.21 -0.36
CA SER A 343 -50.35 23.56 -0.76
C SER A 343 -50.43 24.51 -1.97
N GLY A 344 -49.30 24.78 -2.63
CA GLY A 344 -49.15 25.85 -3.62
C GLY A 344 -48.60 25.43 -4.97
N GLY A 345 -47.99 26.38 -5.67
CA GLY A 345 -47.38 26.18 -6.99
C GLY A 345 -45.99 26.84 -7.11
N PRO A 346 -45.48 27.07 -8.34
CA PRO A 346 -44.11 27.51 -8.57
C PRO A 346 -43.69 28.83 -7.90
N ALA A 347 -44.64 29.70 -7.53
CA ALA A 347 -44.34 30.90 -6.76
C ALA A 347 -44.05 30.61 -5.28
N GLN A 348 -44.82 29.71 -4.66
CA GLN A 348 -44.60 29.27 -3.27
C GLN A 348 -43.34 28.40 -3.14
N LEU A 349 -42.98 27.69 -4.21
CA LEU A 349 -41.64 27.12 -4.34
C LEU A 349 -40.61 28.26 -4.30
N LYS A 350 -40.67 29.23 -5.22
CA LYS A 350 -39.70 30.34 -5.32
C LYS A 350 -39.43 31.09 -4.00
N ASP A 351 -40.49 31.39 -3.23
CA ASP A 351 -40.34 32.08 -1.94
C ASP A 351 -39.62 31.21 -0.89
N LEU A 352 -39.75 29.87 -0.97
CA LEU A 352 -38.99 28.91 -0.17
C LEU A 352 -37.54 28.77 -0.66
N GLU A 353 -37.28 28.84 -1.97
CA GLU A 353 -35.93 28.87 -2.55
C GLU A 353 -35.12 30.02 -1.93
N GLN A 354 -35.61 31.25 -2.09
CA GLN A 354 -34.92 32.46 -1.62
C GLN A 354 -34.64 32.43 -0.11
N TYR A 355 -35.54 31.86 0.70
CA TYR A 355 -35.31 31.71 2.14
C TYR A 355 -34.13 30.77 2.45
N LEU A 356 -34.03 29.64 1.75
CA LEU A 356 -32.92 28.70 1.92
C LEU A 356 -31.60 29.31 1.46
N ASP A 357 -31.60 30.00 0.31
CA ASP A 357 -30.44 30.70 -0.25
C ASP A 357 -29.86 31.73 0.75
N GLU A 358 -30.72 32.58 1.34
CA GLU A 358 -30.32 33.64 2.26
C GLU A 358 -29.84 33.12 3.63
N ASN A 359 -30.50 32.07 4.16
CA ASN A 359 -30.36 31.70 5.58
C ASN A 359 -29.47 30.46 5.80
N TRP A 360 -29.67 29.37 5.06
CA TRP A 360 -28.97 28.11 5.30
C TRP A 360 -27.49 28.18 4.85
N LYS A 361 -26.65 27.29 5.40
CA LYS A 361 -25.18 27.30 5.20
C LYS A 361 -24.69 25.96 4.67
N ILE A 362 -23.60 25.95 3.90
CA ILE A 362 -22.98 24.72 3.41
C ILE A 362 -22.37 23.96 4.59
N ASN A 363 -22.52 22.64 4.61
CA ASN A 363 -21.85 21.79 5.61
C ASN A 363 -20.36 21.69 5.28
N ILE A 364 -19.56 22.55 5.90
CA ILE A 364 -18.10 22.63 5.70
C ILE A 364 -17.36 21.32 6.04
N THR A 365 -17.96 20.40 6.80
CA THR A 365 -17.35 19.07 7.08
C THR A 365 -17.36 18.12 5.88
N LEU A 366 -18.07 18.49 4.80
CA LEU A 366 -18.15 17.77 3.52
C LEU A 366 -17.29 18.43 2.42
N LEU A 367 -16.30 19.24 2.79
CA LEU A 367 -15.40 19.91 1.86
C LEU A 367 -13.94 19.60 2.18
N ASP A 368 -13.11 19.51 1.14
CA ASP A 368 -11.65 19.47 1.23
C ASP A 368 -11.13 20.65 0.40
N SER A 369 -10.68 21.69 1.09
CA SER A 369 -10.25 22.97 0.49
C SER A 369 -9.23 22.76 -0.62
N ASP A 370 -8.34 21.81 -0.42
CA ASP A 370 -7.19 21.55 -1.27
C ASP A 370 -7.63 20.86 -2.56
N GLN A 371 -8.52 19.85 -2.50
CA GLN A 371 -9.09 19.21 -3.68
C GLN A 371 -9.94 20.18 -4.50
N GLU A 372 -10.71 21.06 -3.88
CA GLU A 372 -11.52 22.06 -4.61
C GLU A 372 -10.64 23.16 -5.22
N ALA A 373 -9.59 23.61 -4.52
CA ALA A 373 -8.55 24.47 -5.11
C ALA A 373 -7.86 23.79 -6.31
N ALA A 374 -7.57 22.50 -6.20
CA ALA A 374 -6.97 21.68 -7.25
C ALA A 374 -7.94 21.26 -8.39
N ARG A 375 -9.26 21.49 -8.22
CA ARG A 375 -10.27 21.37 -9.29
C ARG A 375 -10.47 22.68 -10.02
N ASN A 376 -10.42 23.82 -9.32
CA ASN A 376 -10.66 25.14 -9.91
C ASN A 376 -9.43 25.70 -10.63
N TRP A 377 -9.34 25.41 -11.95
CA TRP A 377 -8.23 25.75 -12.85
C TRP A 377 -7.80 27.24 -12.81
N ASN A 378 -8.65 28.16 -12.36
CA ASN A 378 -8.38 29.61 -12.33
C ASN A 378 -8.13 30.20 -10.92
N LEU A 379 -8.23 29.42 -9.83
CA LEU A 379 -7.92 29.85 -8.44
C LEU A 379 -8.73 31.02 -7.84
N GLU A 380 -9.67 31.65 -8.55
CA GLU A 380 -10.29 32.93 -8.14
C GLU A 380 -11.44 32.84 -7.11
N GLU A 381 -12.01 31.66 -6.83
CA GLU A 381 -13.34 31.58 -6.19
C GLU A 381 -13.45 30.86 -4.84
N ILE A 382 -12.36 30.31 -4.28
CA ILE A 382 -12.42 29.54 -3.00
C ILE A 382 -13.08 30.37 -1.89
N SER A 383 -12.74 31.66 -1.78
CA SER A 383 -13.34 32.59 -0.81
C SER A 383 -14.85 32.77 -1.00
N ARG A 384 -15.37 32.68 -2.23
CA ARG A 384 -16.80 32.90 -2.51
C ARG A 384 -17.67 31.85 -1.84
N TYR A 385 -17.27 30.58 -1.86
CA TYR A 385 -18.06 29.49 -1.28
C TYR A 385 -18.23 29.58 0.26
N HIS A 386 -17.38 30.35 0.96
CA HIS A 386 -17.55 30.64 2.39
C HIS A 386 -18.49 31.83 2.66
N GLU A 387 -18.69 32.72 1.69
CA GLU A 387 -19.44 33.98 1.84
C GLU A 387 -20.80 33.97 1.11
N SER A 388 -20.93 33.19 0.03
CA SER A 388 -22.15 33.10 -0.77
C SER A 388 -23.22 32.26 -0.10
N GLY A 389 -24.45 32.78 -0.08
CA GLY A 389 -25.64 31.99 0.22
C GLY A 389 -25.79 30.78 -0.69
N CYS A 390 -26.53 29.76 -0.23
CA CYS A 390 -26.75 28.54 -0.97
C CYS A 390 -27.50 28.81 -2.29
N LYS A 391 -27.41 27.88 -3.25
CA LYS A 391 -28.28 27.82 -4.42
C LYS A 391 -28.71 26.36 -4.67
N PRO A 392 -29.87 25.90 -4.15
CA PRO A 392 -30.30 24.51 -4.27
C PRO A 392 -30.42 24.00 -5.72
N TRP A 393 -30.75 24.89 -6.67
CA TRP A 393 -31.02 24.55 -8.08
C TRP A 393 -29.74 24.13 -8.83
N SER A 394 -28.62 24.79 -8.55
CA SER A 394 -27.31 24.49 -9.15
C SER A 394 -26.68 23.19 -8.64
N ILE A 395 -27.21 22.55 -7.59
CA ILE A 395 -26.78 21.21 -7.15
C ILE A 395 -27.02 20.17 -8.27
N THR A 396 -27.94 20.44 -9.21
CA THR A 396 -28.45 19.42 -10.13
C THR A 396 -27.78 19.32 -11.50
N TYR A 397 -27.31 20.41 -12.15
CA TYR A 397 -26.91 20.32 -13.57
C TYR A 397 -25.85 21.28 -14.16
N ASP A 398 -25.36 22.30 -13.45
CA ASP A 398 -24.31 23.21 -13.95
C ASP A 398 -23.12 23.30 -12.98
N GLY A 399 -21.91 23.47 -13.51
CA GLY A 399 -20.63 23.21 -12.83
C GLY A 399 -20.16 24.20 -11.75
N ASP A 400 -21.09 24.90 -11.09
CA ASP A 400 -20.83 26.00 -10.15
C ASP A 400 -20.80 25.55 -8.66
N TYR A 401 -20.62 24.26 -8.37
CA TYR A 401 -20.63 23.70 -7.00
C TYR A 401 -19.58 22.59 -6.80
N PRO A 402 -19.05 22.40 -5.57
CA PRO A 402 -18.11 21.31 -5.26
C PRO A 402 -18.65 19.92 -5.64
N ALA A 403 -17.94 19.23 -6.52
CA ALA A 403 -18.39 17.97 -7.13
C ALA A 403 -18.56 16.79 -6.14
N ASN A 404 -18.11 16.93 -4.89
CA ASN A 404 -18.35 15.95 -3.83
C ASN A 404 -19.72 16.12 -3.13
N LEU A 405 -20.43 17.22 -3.36
CA LEU A 405 -21.75 17.47 -2.77
C LEU A 405 -22.86 16.90 -3.65
N CYS A 406 -22.80 17.07 -4.97
CA CYS A 406 -23.82 16.58 -5.91
C CYS A 406 -23.92 15.05 -6.02
N GLN A 407 -23.00 14.31 -5.39
CA GLN A 407 -23.01 12.84 -5.30
C GLN A 407 -23.60 12.30 -3.98
N PHE A 408 -24.08 13.17 -3.08
CA PHE A 408 -24.51 12.79 -1.74
C PHE A 408 -26.04 12.83 -1.57
N ASP A 409 -26.67 11.67 -1.38
CA ASP A 409 -28.08 11.57 -1.01
C ASP A 409 -28.27 11.37 0.52
N PRO A 410 -28.88 12.34 1.25
CA PRO A 410 -29.15 12.23 2.68
C PRO A 410 -30.16 11.14 3.08
N VAL A 411 -31.06 10.76 2.16
CA VAL A 411 -32.12 9.77 2.37
C VAL A 411 -31.54 8.37 2.23
N GLU A 412 -30.85 8.09 1.12
CA GLU A 412 -30.12 6.82 0.92
C GLU A 412 -29.15 6.56 2.08
N THR A 413 -28.41 7.59 2.50
CA THR A 413 -27.47 7.49 3.63
C THR A 413 -28.16 7.14 4.94
N ALA A 414 -29.38 7.61 5.19
CA ALA A 414 -30.12 7.29 6.42
C ALA A 414 -30.72 5.87 6.39
N ASP A 415 -31.30 5.47 5.26
CA ASP A 415 -31.92 4.15 5.09
C ASP A 415 -30.88 3.01 5.13
N LEU A 416 -29.62 3.29 4.75
CA LEU A 416 -28.48 2.38 4.93
C LEU A 416 -28.13 2.06 6.39
N PHE A 417 -28.53 2.89 7.37
CA PHE A 417 -28.34 2.63 8.81
C PHE A 417 -29.61 2.15 9.50
N VAL A 418 -30.79 2.64 9.10
CA VAL A 418 -32.08 2.30 9.74
C VAL A 418 -33.08 1.81 8.69
N PRO A 419 -33.06 0.51 8.34
CA PRO A 419 -33.93 -0.08 7.31
C PRO A 419 -35.35 -0.40 7.84
N VAL A 420 -35.89 0.45 8.72
CA VAL A 420 -37.19 0.25 9.38
C VAL A 420 -37.94 1.58 9.43
N ASP A 421 -39.23 1.51 9.09
CA ASP A 421 -40.17 2.62 8.95
C ASP A 421 -39.90 3.51 7.71
N GLU A 422 -40.61 3.24 6.61
CA GLU A 422 -40.53 4.01 5.36
C GLU A 422 -41.09 5.44 5.51
N GLU A 423 -41.96 5.69 6.50
CA GLU A 423 -42.61 7.00 6.68
C GLU A 423 -41.80 7.97 7.56
N ALA A 424 -40.79 7.50 8.29
CA ALA A 424 -40.00 8.30 9.22
C ALA A 424 -38.95 9.21 8.50
N PRO A 425 -38.83 10.51 8.86
CA PRO A 425 -37.84 11.42 8.27
C PRO A 425 -36.39 10.96 8.47
N SER A 426 -35.54 11.16 7.47
CA SER A 426 -34.12 10.73 7.47
C SER A 426 -33.29 11.27 8.64
N ILE A 427 -33.58 12.50 9.11
CA ILE A 427 -32.95 13.09 10.30
C ILE A 427 -33.37 12.39 11.59
N GLU A 428 -34.63 11.93 11.68
CA GLU A 428 -35.13 11.21 12.86
C GLU A 428 -34.59 9.78 12.90
N LYS A 429 -34.56 9.08 11.74
CA LYS A 429 -33.86 7.81 11.55
C LYS A 429 -32.40 7.90 12.05
N MET A 430 -31.65 8.89 11.57
CA MET A 430 -30.26 9.09 11.98
C MET A 430 -30.10 9.51 13.44
N ALA A 431 -31.02 10.30 14.00
CA ALA A 431 -30.98 10.65 15.41
C ALA A 431 -31.20 9.42 16.31
N MET A 432 -32.14 8.54 15.95
CA MET A 432 -32.37 7.26 16.63
C MET A 432 -31.14 6.34 16.53
N TRP A 433 -30.51 6.26 15.36
CA TRP A 433 -29.25 5.52 15.18
C TRP A 433 -28.12 6.07 16.06
N PHE A 434 -27.92 7.38 16.05
CA PHE A 434 -26.87 8.03 16.83
C PHE A 434 -27.10 7.92 18.35
N ASP A 435 -28.36 7.80 18.82
CA ASP A 435 -28.61 7.52 20.23
C ASP A 435 -28.07 6.15 20.66
N LEU A 436 -28.24 5.15 19.79
CA LEU A 436 -27.74 3.79 20.01
C LEU A 436 -26.20 3.77 20.00
N VAL A 437 -25.56 4.46 19.04
CA VAL A 437 -24.09 4.63 19.01
C VAL A 437 -23.59 5.37 20.27
N THR A 438 -24.30 6.40 20.74
CA THR A 438 -23.97 7.17 21.95
C THR A 438 -24.00 6.30 23.20
N VAL A 439 -25.02 5.44 23.35
CA VAL A 439 -25.09 4.42 24.42
C VAL A 439 -23.93 3.44 24.32
N GLY A 440 -23.50 3.09 23.10
CA GLY A 440 -22.31 2.27 22.87
C GLY A 440 -21.02 2.92 23.36
N ILE A 441 -20.77 4.19 23.02
CA ILE A 441 -19.59 4.95 23.46
C ILE A 441 -19.52 5.00 24.99
N LEU A 442 -20.63 5.30 25.67
CA LEU A 442 -20.71 5.27 27.14
C LEU A 442 -20.40 3.88 27.72
N THR A 443 -20.91 2.82 27.10
CA THR A 443 -20.75 1.43 27.57
C THR A 443 -19.30 0.93 27.40
N LEU A 444 -18.56 1.49 26.43
CA LEU A 444 -17.16 1.15 26.14
C LEU A 444 -16.14 2.16 26.72
N HIS A 445 -16.61 3.13 27.52
CA HIS A 445 -15.77 4.13 28.17
C HIS A 445 -14.64 3.49 29.01
N GLY A 446 -13.42 4.01 28.87
CA GLY A 446 -12.23 3.46 29.52
C GLY A 446 -11.74 2.11 28.97
N LYS A 447 -12.32 1.61 27.87
CA LYS A 447 -11.89 0.40 27.15
C LYS A 447 -11.59 0.64 25.68
N LEU A 448 -12.34 1.54 25.04
CA LEU A 448 -12.14 1.96 23.67
C LEU A 448 -10.97 2.95 23.57
N THR A 449 -10.04 2.69 22.65
CA THR A 449 -9.05 3.67 22.16
C THR A 449 -9.22 3.82 20.66
N ILE A 450 -9.29 5.07 20.18
CA ILE A 450 -9.29 5.39 18.75
C ILE A 450 -7.98 6.15 18.46
N GLU A 451 -7.21 5.64 17.51
CA GLU A 451 -5.97 6.24 17.01
C GLU A 451 -6.21 6.69 15.56
N ALA A 452 -6.28 8.00 15.34
CA ALA A 452 -6.38 8.58 14.00
C ALA A 452 -4.99 8.77 13.38
N VAL A 453 -4.81 8.31 12.13
CA VAL A 453 -3.54 8.41 11.40
C VAL A 453 -3.79 8.92 9.98
N VAL A 454 -3.25 10.08 9.63
CA VAL A 454 -3.21 10.56 8.25
C VAL A 454 -2.07 9.84 7.50
N GLY A 455 -2.35 9.26 6.34
CA GLY A 455 -1.32 8.74 5.45
C GLY A 455 -1.82 7.82 4.34
N GLU A 456 -0.90 7.46 3.44
CA GLU A 456 -1.17 6.43 2.43
C GLU A 456 -1.13 5.04 3.07
N MET A 457 -2.06 4.15 2.66
CA MET A 457 -2.31 2.88 3.33
C MET A 457 -1.06 2.00 3.42
N THR A 458 -0.35 1.82 2.31
CA THR A 458 0.85 0.98 2.23
C THR A 458 2.03 1.61 2.97
N ASP A 459 2.25 2.92 2.90
CA ASP A 459 3.25 3.63 3.72
C ASP A 459 2.99 3.45 5.22
N VAL A 460 1.78 3.70 5.70
CA VAL A 460 1.44 3.56 7.13
C VAL A 460 1.51 2.10 7.59
N MET A 461 1.03 1.14 6.78
CA MET A 461 1.19 -0.29 7.10
C MET A 461 2.67 -0.70 7.19
N GLU A 462 3.53 -0.25 6.28
CA GLU A 462 4.97 -0.46 6.40
C GLU A 462 5.56 0.19 7.67
N ARG A 463 5.12 1.40 8.03
CA ARG A 463 5.57 2.08 9.26
C ARG A 463 5.12 1.37 10.54
N ILE A 464 3.94 0.76 10.57
CA ILE A 464 3.51 -0.12 11.67
C ILE A 464 4.40 -1.38 11.70
N ARG A 465 4.62 -2.01 10.54
CA ARG A 465 5.41 -3.26 10.43
C ARG A 465 6.86 -3.10 10.88
N TYR A 466 7.46 -1.94 10.62
CA TYR A 466 8.89 -1.69 10.81
C TYR A 466 9.22 -0.66 11.90
N ASP A 467 8.26 -0.35 12.78
CA ASP A 467 8.46 0.56 13.91
C ASP A 467 8.95 1.97 13.48
N ALA A 468 8.29 2.55 12.49
CA ALA A 468 8.60 3.86 11.88
C ALA A 468 7.40 4.84 11.86
N LEU A 469 6.42 4.66 12.77
CA LEU A 469 5.40 5.65 13.09
C LEU A 469 5.87 6.53 14.27
N GLY A 470 6.29 7.76 13.99
CA GLY A 470 6.90 8.65 14.98
C GLY A 470 6.05 8.91 16.22
N HIS A 471 4.72 9.07 16.06
CA HIS A 471 3.82 9.36 17.18
C HIS A 471 3.75 8.22 18.21
N ARG A 472 3.95 6.97 17.79
CA ARG A 472 3.97 5.79 18.68
C ARG A 472 5.23 5.69 19.55
N PHE A 473 6.20 6.59 19.40
CA PHE A 473 7.35 6.70 20.30
C PHE A 473 7.19 7.78 21.37
N LEU A 474 6.21 8.66 21.22
CA LEU A 474 5.93 9.72 22.19
C LEU A 474 5.44 9.13 23.51
N ALA A 475 5.83 9.74 24.62
CA ALA A 475 5.16 9.47 25.89
C ALA A 475 3.72 10.04 25.83
N PRO A 476 2.75 9.44 26.54
CA PRO A 476 1.46 10.08 26.75
C PRO A 476 1.65 11.48 27.36
N ARG A 477 0.81 12.46 26.97
CA ARG A 477 0.90 13.83 27.48
C ARG A 477 0.63 13.85 28.98
N ASN A 478 -0.33 13.04 29.42
CA ASN A 478 -0.85 13.01 30.79
C ASN A 478 -0.80 11.59 31.40
N LYS A 479 -1.38 11.39 32.60
CA LYS A 479 -1.50 10.05 33.22
C LYS A 479 -2.79 9.31 32.87
N LYS A 480 -3.80 10.01 32.34
CA LYS A 480 -5.08 9.44 31.90
C LYS A 480 -5.01 8.89 30.47
N ASP A 481 -4.22 9.53 29.61
CA ASP A 481 -4.05 9.22 28.19
C ASP A 481 -3.68 7.76 27.91
N SER A 482 -4.17 7.26 26.77
CA SER A 482 -3.69 6.02 26.16
C SER A 482 -2.22 6.17 25.70
N ASP A 483 -1.33 5.36 26.29
CA ASP A 483 0.12 5.36 26.03
C ASP A 483 0.45 4.91 24.58
N PRO A 484 0.89 5.82 23.66
CA PRO A 484 1.05 5.50 22.24
C PRO A 484 2.06 4.39 21.95
N ARG A 485 3.00 4.19 22.88
CA ARG A 485 4.05 3.15 22.82
C ARG A 485 3.50 1.74 23.07
N ARG A 486 2.22 1.62 23.41
CA ARG A 486 1.47 0.37 23.59
C ARG A 486 0.49 0.07 22.46
N PHE A 487 0.34 0.97 21.49
CA PHE A 487 -0.60 0.79 20.39
C PHE A 487 -0.27 -0.47 19.55
N PRO A 488 -1.29 -1.20 19.07
CA PRO A 488 -1.11 -2.52 18.48
C PRO A 488 -0.33 -2.47 17.17
N LYS A 489 0.64 -3.37 17.05
CA LYS A 489 1.37 -3.63 15.79
C LYS A 489 0.70 -4.71 14.93
N THR A 490 -0.22 -5.49 15.53
CA THR A 490 -1.00 -6.51 14.82
C THR A 490 -2.48 -6.47 15.23
N PHE A 491 -3.33 -6.81 14.26
CA PHE A 491 -4.78 -6.62 14.29
C PHE A 491 -5.53 -7.96 14.18
N ASP A 492 -6.71 -8.03 14.80
CA ASP A 492 -7.66 -9.12 14.61
C ASP A 492 -8.43 -8.96 13.28
N ARG A 493 -8.75 -7.72 12.87
CA ARG A 493 -9.28 -7.42 11.53
C ARG A 493 -8.58 -6.22 10.89
N ILE A 494 -8.40 -6.27 9.58
CA ILE A 494 -7.99 -5.13 8.74
C ILE A 494 -9.05 -4.92 7.66
N HIS A 495 -9.70 -3.75 7.63
CA HIS A 495 -10.64 -3.34 6.56
C HIS A 495 -9.99 -2.24 5.70
N MET A 496 -10.20 -2.31 4.39
CA MET A 496 -9.52 -1.46 3.40
C MET A 496 -10.44 -0.91 2.29
N SER A 497 -11.77 -1.03 2.45
CA SER A 497 -12.75 -0.62 1.42
C SER A 497 -12.34 -1.13 0.02
N ASN A 498 -12.44 -0.28 -1.01
CA ASN A 498 -11.99 -0.52 -2.39
C ASN A 498 -10.58 0.01 -2.68
N ILE A 499 -9.78 0.43 -1.68
CA ILE A 499 -8.41 0.93 -1.87
C ILE A 499 -7.55 0.01 -2.78
N PRO A 500 -7.64 -1.34 -2.70
CA PRO A 500 -6.86 -2.23 -3.55
C PRO A 500 -6.98 -1.96 -5.05
N ASP A 501 -8.13 -1.48 -5.53
CA ASP A 501 -8.35 -1.15 -6.95
C ASP A 501 -7.36 -0.11 -7.50
N TYR A 502 -6.86 0.78 -6.62
CA TYR A 502 -5.98 1.90 -6.96
C TYR A 502 -4.49 1.61 -6.74
N ILE A 503 -4.15 0.60 -5.91
CA ILE A 503 -2.78 0.35 -5.42
C ILE A 503 -2.12 -0.94 -5.95
N GLY A 504 -2.76 -1.64 -6.89
CA GLY A 504 -2.25 -2.89 -7.46
C GLY A 504 -2.85 -4.16 -6.85
N GLY A 505 -4.03 -4.05 -6.24
CA GLY A 505 -4.88 -5.16 -5.85
C GLY A 505 -4.30 -6.05 -4.74
N PRO A 506 -4.71 -7.33 -4.69
CA PRO A 506 -4.24 -8.31 -3.71
C PRO A 506 -2.73 -8.42 -3.54
N LEU A 507 -1.90 -8.09 -4.55
CA LEU A 507 -0.44 -8.17 -4.42
C LEU A 507 0.08 -7.20 -3.36
N THR A 508 -0.33 -5.93 -3.41
CA THR A 508 0.11 -4.91 -2.45
C THR A 508 -0.47 -5.23 -1.07
N VAL A 509 -1.77 -5.56 -1.01
CA VAL A 509 -2.47 -5.97 0.22
C VAL A 509 -1.77 -7.12 0.93
N PHE A 510 -1.42 -8.19 0.22
CA PHE A 510 -0.77 -9.36 0.84
C PHE A 510 0.70 -9.10 1.23
N LEU A 511 1.34 -8.08 0.68
CA LEU A 511 2.70 -7.68 1.06
C LEU A 511 2.75 -6.72 2.27
N THR A 512 1.69 -5.92 2.52
CA THR A 512 1.68 -4.97 3.65
C THR A 512 0.67 -5.26 4.75
N ALA A 513 -0.54 -5.76 4.45
CA ALA A 513 -1.58 -6.00 5.45
C ALA A 513 -1.39 -7.36 6.16
N ARG A 514 -1.01 -8.43 5.45
CA ARG A 514 -0.82 -9.76 6.08
C ARG A 514 0.21 -9.76 7.22
N PRO A 515 1.39 -9.11 7.13
CA PRO A 515 2.32 -9.03 8.25
C PRO A 515 1.79 -8.28 9.48
N LEU A 516 0.64 -7.60 9.36
CA LEU A 516 -0.05 -6.92 10.45
C LEU A 516 -1.27 -7.70 10.98
N LEU A 517 -1.58 -8.87 10.45
CA LEU A 517 -2.58 -9.76 11.07
C LEU A 517 -1.95 -10.51 12.25
N ARG A 518 -2.74 -10.76 13.30
CA ARG A 518 -2.34 -11.67 14.39
C ARG A 518 -2.15 -13.09 13.85
N GLU A 519 -1.17 -13.82 14.38
CA GLU A 519 -0.89 -15.23 14.03
C GLU A 519 -1.92 -16.20 14.63
N GLN A 520 -3.19 -16.06 14.24
CA GLN A 520 -4.30 -16.92 14.65
C GLN A 520 -5.31 -17.10 13.50
N GLU A 521 -5.92 -18.27 13.42
CA GLU A 521 -6.80 -18.67 12.31
C GLU A 521 -8.05 -17.78 12.19
N GLN A 522 -8.45 -17.12 13.29
CA GLN A 522 -9.58 -16.19 13.35
C GLN A 522 -9.26 -14.77 12.88
N ALA A 523 -8.00 -14.40 12.62
CA ALA A 523 -7.64 -13.05 12.17
C ALA A 523 -7.75 -12.95 10.65
N ASN A 524 -8.35 -11.87 10.12
CA ASN A 524 -8.54 -11.73 8.67
C ASN A 524 -8.45 -10.27 8.18
N MET A 525 -8.28 -10.11 6.87
CA MET A 525 -8.36 -8.82 6.19
C MET A 525 -9.46 -8.82 5.13
N ARG A 526 -10.10 -7.67 4.94
CA ARG A 526 -11.34 -7.49 4.17
C ARG A 526 -11.21 -6.27 3.25
N PHE A 527 -11.49 -6.47 1.97
CA PHE A 527 -11.54 -5.44 0.93
C PHE A 527 -12.51 -5.87 -0.17
N ASN A 528 -12.89 -4.96 -1.06
CA ASN A 528 -13.71 -5.28 -2.22
C ASN A 528 -13.12 -4.71 -3.52
N ASN A 529 -13.89 -4.78 -4.60
CA ASN A 529 -13.59 -4.15 -5.89
C ASN A 529 -14.87 -3.44 -6.35
N LEU A 530 -14.81 -2.12 -6.43
CA LEU A 530 -15.92 -1.28 -6.89
C LEU A 530 -15.56 -0.54 -8.18
N LEU A 531 -14.28 -0.30 -8.44
CA LEU A 531 -13.82 0.51 -9.58
C LEU A 531 -13.89 -0.25 -10.91
N ASN A 532 -13.70 -1.57 -10.89
CA ASN A 532 -13.61 -2.38 -12.10
C ASN A 532 -14.20 -3.81 -12.01
N PRO A 533 -15.24 -4.12 -11.21
CA PRO A 533 -15.76 -5.49 -11.13
C PRO A 533 -16.25 -6.10 -12.46
N PRO A 534 -16.83 -5.36 -13.45
CA PRO A 534 -17.21 -5.94 -14.75
C PRO A 534 -16.04 -6.40 -15.63
N MET A 535 -14.78 -6.09 -15.25
CA MET A 535 -13.59 -6.51 -15.98
C MET A 535 -13.14 -7.94 -15.63
N PHE A 536 -13.76 -8.59 -14.64
CA PHE A 536 -13.37 -9.91 -14.15
C PHE A 536 -14.50 -10.93 -14.29
N ASP A 537 -14.27 -11.93 -15.13
CA ASP A 537 -15.18 -13.08 -15.31
C ASP A 537 -15.23 -14.00 -14.08
N SER A 538 -14.20 -13.96 -13.24
CA SER A 538 -13.96 -14.89 -12.13
C SER A 538 -12.92 -14.34 -11.15
N LEU A 539 -12.97 -14.84 -9.92
CA LEU A 539 -11.95 -14.61 -8.90
C LEU A 539 -10.57 -15.09 -9.37
N GLU A 540 -10.51 -16.23 -10.05
CA GLU A 540 -9.28 -16.81 -10.59
C GLU A 540 -8.64 -15.90 -11.66
N THR A 541 -9.42 -15.11 -12.41
CA THR A 541 -8.91 -14.05 -13.30
C THR A 541 -8.50 -12.79 -12.53
N PHE A 542 -9.20 -12.39 -11.47
CA PHE A 542 -8.75 -11.30 -10.58
C PHE A 542 -7.42 -11.63 -9.89
N GLN A 543 -7.24 -12.89 -9.48
CA GLN A 543 -5.97 -13.43 -8.98
C GLN A 543 -4.89 -13.55 -10.07
N ALA A 544 -5.27 -13.94 -11.30
CA ALA A 544 -4.36 -13.94 -12.44
C ALA A 544 -3.83 -12.54 -12.76
N GLU A 545 -4.69 -11.51 -12.73
CA GLU A 545 -4.31 -10.13 -13.00
C GLU A 545 -3.32 -9.60 -11.94
N TYR A 546 -3.72 -9.55 -10.67
CA TYR A 546 -2.92 -8.84 -9.67
C TYR A 546 -1.74 -9.68 -9.12
N LEU A 547 -1.89 -10.99 -8.95
CA LEU A 547 -0.86 -11.85 -8.33
C LEU A 547 -0.03 -12.63 -9.37
N LEU A 548 -0.48 -12.71 -10.62
CA LEU A 548 0.02 -13.63 -11.65
C LEU A 548 -0.02 -15.10 -11.16
N MET A 549 -1.01 -15.43 -10.33
CA MET A 549 -1.12 -16.68 -9.56
C MET A 549 -2.60 -17.04 -9.35
N PRO A 550 -3.23 -17.79 -10.28
CA PRO A 550 -4.70 -17.95 -10.37
C PRO A 550 -5.30 -18.99 -9.42
N HIS A 551 -4.58 -19.40 -8.37
CA HIS A 551 -4.91 -20.60 -7.59
C HIS A 551 -4.78 -20.35 -6.08
N GLU A 552 -5.92 -20.36 -5.37
CA GLU A 552 -6.02 -20.14 -3.90
C GLU A 552 -4.96 -20.91 -3.09
N LYS A 553 -4.61 -22.15 -3.48
CA LYS A 553 -3.58 -22.94 -2.80
C LYS A 553 -2.17 -22.36 -2.96
N GLN A 554 -1.78 -21.91 -4.15
CA GLN A 554 -0.49 -21.25 -4.34
C GLN A 554 -0.46 -19.94 -3.55
N ILE A 555 -1.55 -19.18 -3.56
CA ILE A 555 -1.68 -17.94 -2.77
C ILE A 555 -1.52 -18.25 -1.27
N THR A 556 -2.16 -19.31 -0.77
CA THR A 556 -2.02 -19.79 0.61
C THR A 556 -0.57 -20.10 0.96
N ASP A 557 0.12 -20.86 0.10
CA ASP A 557 1.51 -21.26 0.33
C ASP A 557 2.50 -20.07 0.22
N HIS A 558 2.23 -19.05 -0.62
CA HIS A 558 3.18 -17.96 -0.91
C HIS A 558 2.91 -16.65 -0.15
N PHE A 559 1.68 -16.41 0.27
CA PHE A 559 1.29 -15.20 0.99
C PHE A 559 0.81 -15.49 2.42
N ALA A 560 0.62 -16.75 2.81
CA ALA A 560 0.14 -17.17 4.13
C ALA A 560 -1.27 -16.63 4.46
N VAL A 561 -2.16 -16.66 3.46
CA VAL A 561 -3.56 -16.19 3.53
C VAL A 561 -4.49 -17.22 2.90
N VAL A 562 -5.67 -17.43 3.47
CA VAL A 562 -6.71 -18.31 2.91
C VAL A 562 -8.01 -17.54 2.78
N ARG A 563 -8.69 -17.65 1.64
CA ARG A 563 -9.99 -17.00 1.44
C ARG A 563 -11.05 -17.68 2.30
N GLU A 564 -11.75 -16.91 3.13
CA GLU A 564 -12.90 -17.39 3.88
C GLU A 564 -14.05 -17.70 2.90
N ARG A 565 -14.79 -18.79 3.18
CA ARG A 565 -15.78 -19.34 2.25
C ARG A 565 -17.19 -19.08 2.74
N GLU A 566 -17.61 -17.83 2.55
CA GLU A 566 -19.02 -17.45 2.38
C GLU A 566 -19.71 -18.35 1.32
N PRO A 567 -21.05 -18.48 1.32
CA PRO A 567 -21.76 -19.17 0.25
C PRO A 567 -21.39 -18.55 -1.10
N LYS A 568 -20.91 -19.38 -2.04
CA LYS A 568 -20.32 -18.89 -3.30
C LYS A 568 -21.27 -17.90 -4.02
N PRO A 569 -20.84 -16.67 -4.30
CA PRO A 569 -21.59 -15.75 -5.16
C PRO A 569 -21.70 -16.34 -6.57
N ARG A 570 -22.75 -15.99 -7.32
CA ARG A 570 -23.03 -16.57 -8.65
C ARG A 570 -22.16 -15.94 -9.73
N SER A 571 -21.65 -14.73 -9.49
CA SER A 571 -20.65 -14.05 -10.32
C SER A 571 -19.68 -13.25 -9.46
N PHE A 572 -18.54 -12.82 -10.03
CA PHE A 572 -17.58 -11.95 -9.34
C PHE A 572 -18.20 -10.62 -8.89
N MET A 573 -19.17 -10.08 -9.65
CA MET A 573 -19.87 -8.83 -9.31
C MET A 573 -20.89 -8.96 -8.17
N GLU A 574 -21.16 -10.18 -7.68
CA GLU A 574 -21.99 -10.44 -6.50
C GLU A 574 -21.15 -10.60 -5.21
N GLU A 575 -19.82 -10.46 -5.27
CA GLU A 575 -18.94 -10.61 -4.09
C GLU A 575 -18.70 -9.27 -3.39
N ASP A 576 -19.56 -8.94 -2.42
CA ASP A 576 -19.49 -7.69 -1.64
C ASP A 576 -18.10 -7.39 -1.06
N TYR A 577 -17.39 -8.43 -0.58
CA TYR A 577 -16.10 -8.35 0.13
C TYR A 577 -15.29 -9.65 -0.02
N PHE A 578 -14.03 -9.52 -0.45
CA PHE A 578 -13.03 -10.57 -0.41
C PHE A 578 -12.43 -10.67 1.00
N ILE A 579 -12.78 -11.72 1.73
CA ILE A 579 -12.29 -11.96 3.09
C ILE A 579 -11.13 -12.97 3.07
N TRP A 580 -9.98 -12.58 3.61
CA TRP A 580 -8.75 -13.39 3.63
C TRP A 580 -8.23 -13.58 5.05
N GLY A 581 -8.43 -14.78 5.60
CA GLY A 581 -7.94 -15.22 6.90
C GLY A 581 -6.44 -15.49 6.91
N ALA A 582 -5.80 -15.27 8.06
CA ALA A 582 -4.39 -15.52 8.29
C ALA A 582 -4.10 -17.02 8.41
N VAL A 583 -3.07 -17.48 7.71
CA VAL A 583 -2.50 -18.82 7.88
C VAL A 583 -1.16 -18.69 8.60
N PRO A 584 -0.89 -19.45 9.70
CA PRO A 584 0.32 -19.27 10.49
C PRO A 584 1.63 -19.37 9.69
N GLU A 585 2.50 -18.37 9.82
CA GLU A 585 3.68 -18.23 8.96
C GLU A 585 4.70 -19.35 9.16
N LYS A 586 4.99 -20.09 8.08
CA LYS A 586 5.94 -21.22 8.05
C LYS A 586 6.64 -21.27 6.71
N GLN A 587 7.97 -21.43 6.72
CA GLN A 587 8.74 -21.63 5.50
C GLN A 587 8.24 -22.86 4.72
N LEU A 588 8.09 -22.71 3.41
CA LEU A 588 7.64 -23.79 2.55
C LEU A 588 8.67 -24.91 2.46
N THR A 589 8.18 -26.16 2.50
CA THR A 589 8.96 -27.32 2.05
C THR A 589 9.30 -27.16 0.56
N SER A 590 10.42 -27.75 0.13
CA SER A 590 10.82 -27.76 -1.28
C SER A 590 9.75 -28.34 -2.23
N THR A 591 8.84 -29.17 -1.71
CA THR A 591 7.68 -29.74 -2.44
C THR A 591 6.48 -28.80 -2.60
N LYS A 592 6.44 -27.67 -1.88
CA LYS A 592 5.40 -26.64 -2.00
C LYS A 592 5.84 -25.40 -2.77
N ARG A 593 7.16 -25.15 -2.86
CA ARG A 593 7.74 -24.06 -3.66
C ARG A 593 7.55 -24.34 -5.15
N MET A 594 7.40 -23.28 -5.94
CA MET A 594 7.57 -23.32 -7.40
C MET A 594 8.94 -23.88 -7.76
N ARG A 595 9.05 -24.50 -8.93
CA ARG A 595 10.35 -24.89 -9.50
C ARG A 595 11.16 -23.65 -9.85
N ARG A 596 12.50 -23.70 -9.80
CA ARG A 596 13.38 -22.54 -10.06
C ARG A 596 13.01 -21.75 -11.33
N GLN A 597 12.72 -22.44 -12.43
CA GLN A 597 12.35 -21.83 -13.72
C GLN A 597 10.93 -21.22 -13.73
N GLU A 598 10.00 -21.82 -12.99
CA GLU A 598 8.63 -21.34 -12.81
C GLU A 598 8.63 -20.06 -11.95
N PHE A 599 9.37 -20.08 -10.84
CA PHE A 599 9.61 -18.94 -9.98
C PHE A 599 10.29 -17.77 -10.72
N GLU A 600 11.38 -18.05 -11.45
CA GLU A 600 12.08 -17.07 -12.29
C GLU A 600 11.16 -16.46 -13.36
N THR A 601 10.31 -17.28 -14.00
CA THR A 601 9.30 -16.80 -14.96
C THR A 601 8.27 -15.90 -14.28
N TRP A 602 7.79 -16.25 -13.09
CA TRP A 602 6.81 -15.45 -12.34
C TRP A 602 7.38 -14.09 -11.89
N ILE A 603 8.61 -14.06 -11.38
CA ILE A 603 9.31 -12.81 -11.03
C ILE A 603 9.53 -11.92 -12.27
N TYR A 604 9.97 -12.49 -13.40
CA TYR A 604 10.12 -11.71 -14.63
C TYR A 604 8.78 -11.28 -15.25
N ARG A 605 7.68 -12.04 -15.10
CA ARG A 605 6.33 -11.57 -15.50
C ARG A 605 5.90 -10.35 -14.67
N HIS A 606 6.16 -10.34 -13.35
CA HIS A 606 5.94 -9.16 -12.50
C HIS A 606 6.79 -7.95 -12.94
N LEU A 607 8.09 -8.15 -13.21
CA LEU A 607 8.98 -7.10 -13.74
C LEU A 607 8.44 -6.51 -15.06
N LEU A 608 8.13 -7.37 -16.05
CA LEU A 608 7.63 -6.95 -17.35
C LEU A 608 6.26 -6.26 -17.22
N LYS A 609 5.40 -6.67 -16.29
CA LYS A 609 4.12 -6.01 -16.03
C LYS A 609 4.28 -4.61 -15.39
N VAL A 610 5.27 -4.41 -14.53
CA VAL A 610 5.58 -3.10 -13.92
C VAL A 610 6.18 -2.14 -14.95
N CYS A 611 7.13 -2.62 -15.77
CA CYS A 611 7.87 -1.85 -16.77
C CYS A 611 7.07 -1.56 -18.04
N LEU A 612 6.34 -2.57 -18.53
CA LEU A 612 5.64 -2.60 -19.81
C LEU A 612 4.14 -2.97 -19.61
N PRO A 613 3.38 -2.25 -18.76
CA PRO A 613 1.95 -2.50 -18.61
C PRO A 613 1.23 -2.35 -19.96
N TYR A 614 0.25 -3.21 -20.23
CA TYR A 614 -0.55 -3.13 -21.46
C TYR A 614 -1.25 -1.76 -21.58
N PRO A 615 -1.41 -1.20 -22.80
CA PRO A 615 -2.07 0.08 -22.99
C PRO A 615 -3.50 0.10 -22.45
N ARG A 616 -3.89 1.22 -21.83
CA ARG A 616 -5.17 1.37 -21.12
C ARG A 616 -5.89 2.61 -21.63
N PRO A 617 -7.24 2.58 -21.81
CA PRO A 617 -8.01 3.76 -22.18
C PRO A 617 -7.80 4.91 -21.19
N LEU A 618 -7.64 6.14 -21.69
CA LEU A 618 -7.55 7.34 -20.85
C LEU A 618 -8.85 7.63 -20.09
N SER A 619 -9.99 7.23 -20.67
CA SER A 619 -11.30 7.25 -20.02
C SER A 619 -11.94 5.87 -20.18
N SER A 620 -12.48 5.33 -19.08
CA SER A 620 -13.20 4.07 -19.03
C SER A 620 -14.20 4.14 -17.86
N PRO A 621 -15.43 3.61 -17.99
CA PRO A 621 -16.34 3.44 -16.84
C PRO A 621 -15.88 2.34 -15.88
N THR A 622 -14.93 1.49 -16.29
CA THR A 622 -14.36 0.39 -15.50
C THR A 622 -12.83 0.36 -15.66
N PRO A 623 -12.08 1.33 -15.09
CA PRO A 623 -10.64 1.43 -15.31
C PRO A 623 -9.86 0.43 -14.44
N VAL A 624 -9.01 -0.38 -15.08
CA VAL A 624 -8.01 -1.22 -14.39
C VAL A 624 -6.67 -0.49 -14.46
N HIS A 625 -6.09 -0.12 -13.31
CA HIS A 625 -4.86 0.66 -13.24
C HIS A 625 -3.58 -0.19 -13.22
N ALA A 626 -2.44 0.42 -13.55
CA ALA A 626 -1.11 -0.19 -13.46
C ALA A 626 -0.15 0.61 -12.52
N PRO A 627 -0.55 0.87 -11.26
CA PRO A 627 0.08 1.86 -10.38
C PRO A 627 1.48 1.47 -9.90
N LEU A 628 1.84 0.19 -9.92
CA LEU A 628 3.07 -0.29 -9.29
C LEU A 628 4.34 0.26 -9.96
N ASN A 629 5.31 0.70 -9.16
CA ASN A 629 6.67 1.05 -9.60
C ASN A 629 7.67 -0.07 -9.25
N LEU A 630 8.94 0.05 -9.67
CA LEU A 630 9.95 -1.01 -9.45
C LEU A 630 10.17 -1.41 -7.98
N THR A 631 9.79 -0.58 -7.00
CA THR A 631 9.98 -0.92 -5.57
C THR A 631 9.12 -2.09 -5.10
N ILE A 632 8.07 -2.48 -5.84
CA ILE A 632 7.27 -3.67 -5.50
C ILE A 632 8.09 -4.97 -5.59
N LEU A 633 9.08 -5.04 -6.48
CA LEU A 633 9.89 -6.25 -6.68
C LEU A 633 10.78 -6.56 -5.46
N PHE A 634 11.30 -5.55 -4.77
CA PHE A 634 12.10 -5.77 -3.57
C PHE A 634 11.24 -6.26 -2.40
N ARG A 635 10.01 -5.75 -2.26
CA ARG A 635 9.02 -6.24 -1.28
C ARG A 635 8.59 -7.68 -1.58
N LEU A 636 8.34 -7.99 -2.86
CA LEU A 636 8.00 -9.33 -3.30
C LEU A 636 9.15 -10.33 -3.02
N LEU A 637 10.40 -9.95 -3.30
CA LEU A 637 11.57 -10.80 -3.04
C LEU A 637 11.91 -10.91 -1.54
N GLU A 638 11.68 -9.86 -0.74
CA GLU A 638 11.70 -9.92 0.72
C GLU A 638 10.70 -10.97 1.22
N ARG A 639 9.43 -10.90 0.76
CA ARG A 639 8.41 -11.91 1.09
C ARG A 639 8.78 -13.32 0.63
N MET A 640 9.30 -13.49 -0.59
CA MET A 640 9.72 -14.82 -1.06
C MET A 640 10.87 -15.40 -0.23
N SER A 641 11.73 -14.56 0.34
CA SER A 641 12.75 -15.01 1.29
C SER A 641 12.16 -15.46 2.64
N GLU A 642 11.12 -14.78 3.15
CA GLU A 642 10.38 -15.19 4.37
C GLU A 642 9.69 -16.54 4.18
N VAL A 643 9.06 -16.73 3.02
CA VAL A 643 8.46 -17.99 2.53
C VAL A 643 9.51 -19.11 2.36
N GLY A 644 10.80 -18.75 2.35
CA GLY A 644 11.93 -19.67 2.39
C GLY A 644 12.55 -19.98 1.03
N TYR A 645 12.28 -19.21 -0.03
CA TYR A 645 12.95 -19.40 -1.31
C TYR A 645 14.48 -19.21 -1.18
N PRO A 646 15.32 -20.03 -1.85
CA PRO A 646 16.76 -19.92 -1.70
C PRO A 646 17.27 -18.55 -2.18
N ALA A 647 17.94 -17.81 -1.28
CA ALA A 647 18.58 -16.52 -1.57
C ALA A 647 19.39 -16.47 -2.89
N HIS A 648 20.08 -17.55 -3.28
CA HIS A 648 20.81 -17.61 -4.54
C HIS A 648 19.91 -17.60 -5.80
N TRP A 649 18.64 -18.00 -5.70
CA TRP A 649 17.64 -17.79 -6.75
C TRP A 649 17.18 -16.33 -6.77
N LEU A 650 16.89 -15.76 -5.58
CA LEU A 650 16.43 -14.36 -5.44
C LEU A 650 17.49 -13.38 -5.96
N SER A 651 18.74 -13.51 -5.51
CA SER A 651 19.90 -12.76 -6.01
C SER A 651 20.19 -13.04 -7.48
N GLY A 652 19.92 -14.25 -7.99
CA GLY A 652 20.09 -14.57 -9.41
C GLY A 652 19.18 -13.75 -10.30
N ASN A 653 17.89 -13.63 -9.93
CA ASN A 653 16.93 -12.77 -10.64
C ASN A 653 17.39 -11.30 -10.62
N LEU A 654 17.77 -10.78 -9.45
CA LEU A 654 18.30 -9.41 -9.31
C LEU A 654 19.54 -9.16 -10.18
N ALA A 655 20.49 -10.09 -10.18
CA ALA A 655 21.74 -9.98 -10.94
C ALA A 655 21.50 -9.98 -12.46
N SER A 656 20.58 -10.81 -12.96
CA SER A 656 20.18 -10.82 -14.37
C SER A 656 19.64 -9.46 -14.81
N ILE A 657 18.70 -8.89 -14.06
CA ILE A 657 18.08 -7.59 -14.36
C ILE A 657 19.14 -6.47 -14.38
N CYS A 658 20.12 -6.53 -13.47
CA CYS A 658 21.23 -5.58 -13.43
C CYS A 658 22.14 -5.58 -14.67
N THR A 659 22.10 -6.63 -15.50
CA THR A 659 22.83 -6.62 -16.79
C THR A 659 22.15 -5.76 -17.85
N GLY A 660 20.85 -5.47 -17.68
CA GLY A 660 20.00 -4.87 -18.70
C GLY A 660 19.35 -5.88 -19.66
N GLN A 661 19.61 -7.19 -19.54
CA GLN A 661 18.99 -8.21 -20.41
C GLN A 661 18.60 -9.47 -19.59
N ILE A 662 17.44 -10.05 -19.90
CA ILE A 662 16.93 -11.27 -19.24
C ILE A 662 16.63 -12.37 -20.27
N GLU A 663 16.62 -13.65 -19.87
CA GLU A 663 16.31 -14.79 -20.75
C GLU A 663 15.16 -15.64 -20.18
N THR A 664 13.96 -15.47 -20.74
CA THR A 664 12.72 -15.95 -20.10
C THR A 664 11.61 -16.32 -21.07
N SER A 665 10.68 -17.17 -20.61
CA SER A 665 9.37 -17.42 -21.20
C SER A 665 8.30 -16.43 -20.69
N ALA A 666 8.63 -15.51 -19.77
CA ALA A 666 7.79 -14.39 -19.42
C ALA A 666 7.61 -13.44 -20.62
N ARG A 667 6.50 -12.70 -20.64
CA ARG A 667 6.17 -11.66 -21.63
C ARG A 667 5.53 -10.48 -20.91
N ALA A 668 5.47 -9.32 -21.58
CA ALA A 668 4.61 -8.23 -21.12
C ALA A 668 3.13 -8.66 -21.25
N PRO A 669 2.20 -8.08 -20.47
CA PRO A 669 0.78 -8.34 -20.66
C PRO A 669 0.33 -7.92 -22.07
N SER A 670 -0.43 -8.81 -22.73
CA SER A 670 -1.04 -8.64 -24.06
C SER A 670 -2.50 -8.16 -24.00
N GLY A 671 -3.03 -7.90 -22.79
CA GLY A 671 -4.38 -7.39 -22.55
C GLY A 671 -4.46 -6.52 -21.29
N ILE A 672 -5.59 -5.82 -21.14
CA ILE A 672 -5.88 -4.94 -19.98
C ILE A 672 -5.95 -5.75 -18.67
N VAL A 673 -6.39 -7.00 -18.77
CA VAL A 673 -6.48 -8.00 -17.71
C VAL A 673 -5.69 -9.23 -18.18
N VAL A 674 -4.86 -9.80 -17.32
CA VAL A 674 -4.17 -11.08 -17.55
C VAL A 674 -5.07 -12.22 -17.10
N HIS A 675 -5.44 -13.11 -18.01
CA HIS A 675 -6.26 -14.27 -17.74
C HIS A 675 -5.42 -15.51 -17.39
N GLN A 676 -6.10 -16.50 -16.83
CA GLN A 676 -5.55 -17.79 -16.41
C GLN A 676 -4.85 -18.53 -17.57
N ASN A 677 -5.41 -18.41 -18.79
CA ASN A 677 -4.88 -19.02 -20.01
C ASN A 677 -3.53 -18.40 -20.43
N ASP A 678 -3.37 -17.09 -20.31
CA ASP A 678 -2.14 -16.37 -20.64
C ASP A 678 -0.99 -16.79 -19.71
N LEU A 679 -1.32 -17.08 -18.44
CA LEU A 679 -0.39 -17.61 -17.47
C LEU A 679 0.00 -19.06 -17.77
N ALA A 680 -0.93 -19.87 -18.29
CA ALA A 680 -0.71 -21.27 -18.68
C ALA A 680 -0.04 -21.43 -20.06
N GLN A 681 -0.04 -20.40 -20.92
CA GLN A 681 0.54 -20.46 -22.26
C GLN A 681 2.06 -20.69 -22.21
N ALA A 682 2.51 -21.79 -22.82
CA ALA A 682 3.91 -22.17 -22.88
C ALA A 682 4.67 -21.37 -23.96
N MET A 683 5.20 -20.20 -23.59
CA MET A 683 6.03 -19.37 -24.47
C MET A 683 7.48 -19.86 -24.53
N PRO A 684 8.16 -19.75 -25.69
CA PRO A 684 9.57 -20.09 -25.81
C PRO A 684 10.43 -19.10 -24.99
N LYS A 685 11.53 -19.62 -24.44
CA LYS A 685 12.57 -18.76 -23.85
C LYS A 685 13.11 -17.80 -24.91
N LYS A 686 13.09 -16.50 -24.58
CA LYS A 686 13.58 -15.41 -25.42
C LYS A 686 14.49 -14.50 -24.59
N LYS A 687 15.54 -13.97 -25.22
CA LYS A 687 16.35 -12.90 -24.64
C LYS A 687 15.65 -11.57 -24.89
N MET A 688 15.39 -10.80 -23.83
CA MET A 688 14.67 -9.52 -23.88
C MET A 688 15.48 -8.42 -23.20
N SER A 689 15.42 -7.19 -23.71
CA SER A 689 16.09 -6.04 -23.09
C SER A 689 15.22 -5.41 -22.00
N VAL A 690 15.81 -5.23 -20.84
CA VAL A 690 15.30 -4.40 -19.72
C VAL A 690 16.24 -3.22 -19.45
N ALA A 691 17.17 -2.94 -20.38
CA ALA A 691 18.18 -1.89 -20.27
C ALA A 691 17.61 -0.49 -20.00
N PRO A 692 16.43 -0.08 -20.52
CA PRO A 692 15.84 1.22 -20.18
C PRO A 692 15.64 1.44 -18.67
N TRP A 693 15.34 0.39 -17.90
CA TRP A 693 15.15 0.47 -16.44
C TRP A 693 16.42 0.19 -15.64
N ARG A 694 17.54 -0.15 -16.28
CA ARG A 694 18.78 -0.59 -15.59
C ARG A 694 19.35 0.48 -14.66
N ALA A 695 19.26 1.76 -15.04
CA ALA A 695 19.72 2.88 -14.23
C ALA A 695 18.90 3.04 -12.94
N GLU A 696 17.57 3.03 -13.05
CA GLU A 696 16.66 3.04 -11.89
C GLU A 696 16.87 1.80 -11.04
N PHE A 697 16.83 0.60 -11.63
CA PHE A 697 16.91 -0.67 -10.91
C PHE A 697 18.23 -0.84 -10.14
N THR A 698 19.38 -0.48 -10.72
CA THR A 698 20.67 -0.53 -10.00
C THR A 698 20.78 0.53 -8.91
N THR A 699 20.14 1.69 -9.07
CA THR A 699 20.02 2.71 -8.01
C THR A 699 19.16 2.17 -6.86
N LEU A 700 17.96 1.69 -7.14
CA LEU A 700 17.04 1.13 -6.14
C LEU A 700 17.65 -0.08 -5.43
N LEU A 701 18.29 -1.02 -6.15
CA LEU A 701 18.95 -2.15 -5.53
C LEU A 701 20.14 -1.72 -4.66
N SER A 702 20.87 -0.65 -5.04
CA SER A 702 21.94 -0.09 -4.19
C SER A 702 21.42 0.37 -2.82
N ILE A 703 20.21 0.95 -2.78
CA ILE A 703 19.47 1.30 -1.56
C ILE A 703 18.96 0.04 -0.82
N TRP A 704 18.17 -0.79 -1.50
CA TRP A 704 17.41 -1.88 -0.87
C TRP A 704 18.26 -3.07 -0.39
N ARG A 705 19.46 -3.30 -0.95
CA ARG A 705 20.31 -4.47 -0.63
C ARG A 705 20.74 -4.59 0.84
N ARG A 706 20.75 -3.50 1.61
CA ARG A 706 20.98 -3.54 3.08
C ARG A 706 19.71 -3.99 3.84
N LEU A 707 18.54 -3.68 3.31
CA LEU A 707 17.25 -3.96 3.92
C LEU A 707 16.82 -5.41 3.70
N LEU A 708 17.04 -5.95 2.50
CA LEU A 708 16.77 -7.34 2.13
C LEU A 708 17.30 -8.34 3.20
N PRO A 709 16.60 -9.47 3.43
CA PRO A 709 17.00 -10.52 4.36
C PRO A 709 18.07 -11.49 3.79
N PHE A 710 18.60 -11.23 2.59
CA PHE A 710 19.61 -12.03 1.91
C PHE A 710 20.66 -11.17 1.21
N GLY A 711 21.87 -11.71 1.02
CA GLY A 711 22.91 -11.04 0.25
C GLY A 711 22.68 -11.10 -1.26
N VAL A 712 23.09 -10.05 -1.97
CA VAL A 712 22.96 -9.94 -3.43
C VAL A 712 24.33 -9.87 -4.06
N ILE A 713 24.61 -10.79 -4.99
CA ILE A 713 25.88 -10.88 -5.72
C ILE A 713 25.60 -10.45 -7.17
N THR A 714 26.20 -9.34 -7.60
CA THR A 714 26.09 -8.80 -8.97
C THR A 714 27.43 -8.89 -9.70
N PRO A 715 27.48 -8.65 -11.03
CA PRO A 715 28.74 -8.34 -11.70
C PRO A 715 29.43 -7.11 -11.07
N LYS A 716 30.72 -6.96 -11.33
CA LYS A 716 31.57 -5.88 -10.80
C LYS A 716 31.06 -4.49 -11.21
N ASP A 717 31.19 -3.50 -10.32
CA ASP A 717 30.89 -2.07 -10.51
C ASP A 717 29.43 -1.75 -10.92
N VAL A 718 28.53 -2.74 -10.74
CA VAL A 718 27.11 -2.65 -11.09
C VAL A 718 26.29 -1.88 -10.06
N LEU A 719 26.66 -1.94 -8.79
CA LEU A 719 25.98 -1.25 -7.69
C LEU A 719 26.89 -0.15 -7.14
N VAL A 720 26.29 0.86 -6.50
CA VAL A 720 27.02 2.05 -6.04
C VAL A 720 26.97 2.19 -4.50
N PRO A 721 27.92 2.91 -3.90
CA PRO A 721 27.77 3.43 -2.54
C PRO A 721 26.55 4.36 -2.42
N LEU A 722 25.94 4.44 -1.24
CA LEU A 722 24.80 5.33 -1.00
C LEU A 722 25.18 6.82 -1.07
N SER A 723 26.46 7.16 -0.90
CA SER A 723 26.99 8.51 -1.15
C SER A 723 26.91 8.96 -2.61
N ASP A 724 26.72 8.00 -3.53
CA ASP A 724 26.67 8.24 -4.99
C ASP A 724 25.27 8.01 -5.57
N VAL A 725 24.29 7.69 -4.72
CA VAL A 725 22.86 7.80 -5.03
C VAL A 725 22.41 9.20 -4.62
N VAL A 726 21.89 9.98 -5.56
CA VAL A 726 21.62 11.42 -5.39
C VAL A 726 20.18 11.74 -5.80
N GLU A 727 19.53 12.65 -5.08
CA GLU A 727 18.24 13.22 -5.51
C GLU A 727 18.49 14.32 -6.53
N TYR A 728 17.78 14.24 -7.65
CA TYR A 728 17.76 15.25 -8.69
C TYR A 728 16.35 15.81 -8.83
N GLN A 729 16.27 17.11 -9.10
CA GLN A 729 15.03 17.80 -9.44
C GLN A 729 15.08 18.37 -10.87
N VAL A 730 13.92 18.43 -11.51
CA VAL A 730 13.74 19.05 -12.82
C VAL A 730 12.38 19.71 -12.95
N THR A 731 12.36 20.96 -13.39
CA THR A 731 11.13 21.74 -13.60
C THR A 731 10.77 21.77 -15.09
N PHE A 732 9.56 21.34 -15.41
CA PHE A 732 9.06 21.30 -16.78
C PHE A 732 8.41 22.63 -17.20
N PRO A 733 8.40 22.97 -18.51
CA PRO A 733 7.58 24.05 -19.07
C PRO A 733 6.09 23.90 -18.70
N ILE A 734 5.27 24.93 -18.96
CA ILE A 734 3.82 24.80 -18.78
C ILE A 734 3.29 23.83 -19.85
N PHE A 735 2.63 22.77 -19.40
CA PHE A 735 1.93 21.80 -20.24
C PHE A 735 0.46 21.72 -19.82
N ARG A 736 -0.36 21.07 -20.65
CA ARG A 736 -1.73 20.68 -20.32
C ARG A 736 -1.89 19.21 -20.69
N GLU A 737 -2.48 18.45 -19.78
CA GLU A 737 -2.66 17.00 -19.91
C GLU A 737 -3.96 16.64 -19.19
N ASP A 738 -4.76 15.76 -19.79
CA ASP A 738 -5.97 15.25 -19.15
C ASP A 738 -5.62 14.06 -18.23
N GLN A 739 -6.49 13.75 -17.27
CA GLN A 739 -6.32 12.55 -16.43
C GLN A 739 -4.99 12.51 -15.65
N ILE A 740 -4.48 13.68 -15.24
CA ILE A 740 -3.28 13.83 -14.39
C ILE A 740 -3.40 13.15 -13.01
N ARG A 741 -4.62 12.80 -12.61
CA ARG A 741 -4.93 12.04 -11.39
C ARG A 741 -4.62 10.54 -11.50
N LEU A 742 -4.23 10.02 -12.67
CA LEU A 742 -3.93 8.58 -12.82
C LEU A 742 -2.46 8.23 -12.49
N PRO A 743 -2.19 7.11 -11.78
CA PRO A 743 -0.84 6.67 -11.42
C PRO A 743 -0.13 5.97 -12.59
N HIS A 744 -0.02 6.65 -13.73
CA HIS A 744 0.48 6.08 -14.98
C HIS A 744 1.69 6.85 -15.56
N PHE A 745 2.28 7.78 -14.82
CA PHE A 745 3.37 8.62 -15.33
C PHE A 745 4.77 8.04 -15.03
N THR A 746 5.74 8.34 -15.88
CA THR A 746 7.16 7.97 -15.72
C THR A 746 8.08 9.02 -16.35
N LEU A 747 9.28 9.21 -15.80
CA LEU A 747 10.31 10.04 -16.43
C LEU A 747 11.03 9.22 -17.49
N VAL A 748 11.16 9.77 -18.69
CA VAL A 748 11.93 9.17 -19.80
C VAL A 748 13.05 10.13 -20.19
N PHE A 749 14.28 9.63 -20.07
CA PHE A 749 15.49 10.26 -20.56
C PHE A 749 15.81 9.70 -21.95
N TRP A 750 16.06 10.58 -22.91
CA TRP A 750 16.29 10.24 -24.31
C TRP A 750 17.60 10.85 -24.83
N ASN A 751 18.46 10.01 -25.42
CA ASN A 751 19.68 10.43 -26.08
C ASN A 751 19.37 10.97 -27.48
N THR A 752 19.40 12.29 -27.65
CA THR A 752 19.05 12.95 -28.92
C THR A 752 20.02 12.65 -30.07
N GLN A 753 21.21 12.10 -29.78
CA GLN A 753 22.16 11.65 -30.81
C GLN A 753 21.68 10.40 -31.56
N LEU A 754 20.75 9.63 -31.00
CA LEU A 754 20.11 8.49 -31.66
C LEU A 754 18.83 8.88 -32.43
N GLY A 755 18.55 10.18 -32.54
CA GLY A 755 17.43 10.74 -33.28
C GLY A 755 16.35 11.35 -32.39
N ARG A 756 15.16 11.56 -32.96
CA ARG A 756 13.99 12.05 -32.23
C ARG A 756 13.30 10.88 -31.52
N PRO A 757 12.69 11.09 -30.33
CA PRO A 757 11.81 10.09 -29.74
C PRO A 757 10.64 9.76 -30.68
N PRO A 758 10.10 8.53 -30.62
CA PRO A 758 8.90 8.15 -31.36
C PRO A 758 7.66 8.86 -30.80
N VAL A 759 6.54 8.82 -31.53
CA VAL A 759 5.24 9.32 -30.99
C VAL A 759 4.71 8.41 -29.88
N ASN A 760 4.97 7.10 -30.00
CA ASN A 760 4.68 6.10 -28.97
C ASN A 760 5.95 5.31 -28.65
N ILE A 761 6.38 5.29 -27.38
CA ILE A 761 7.61 4.60 -26.98
C ILE A 761 7.42 3.09 -26.79
N ARG A 762 6.21 2.61 -26.47
CA ARG A 762 6.00 1.19 -26.05
C ARG A 762 6.56 0.20 -27.06
N SER A 763 6.26 0.37 -28.35
CA SER A 763 6.74 -0.54 -29.41
C SER A 763 8.26 -0.50 -29.62
N LEU A 764 8.95 0.54 -29.17
CA LEU A 764 10.42 0.67 -29.22
C LEU A 764 11.10 -0.01 -28.02
N ILE A 765 10.53 0.12 -26.82
CA ILE A 765 11.05 -0.48 -25.57
C ILE A 765 10.64 -1.94 -25.38
N LEU A 766 9.56 -2.40 -26.04
CA LEU A 766 9.17 -3.80 -26.14
C LEU A 766 10.03 -4.52 -27.21
N ASP A 767 10.49 -5.74 -26.90
CA ASP A 767 11.23 -6.58 -27.87
C ASP A 767 10.91 -8.09 -27.83
N ASP A 768 9.73 -8.44 -27.34
CA ASP A 768 9.12 -9.75 -27.54
C ASP A 768 8.57 -9.93 -28.98
N GLU A 769 7.55 -10.75 -29.18
CA GLU A 769 6.96 -11.01 -30.50
C GLU A 769 6.11 -9.85 -31.03
N GLU A 770 5.70 -8.89 -30.19
CA GLU A 770 4.92 -7.70 -30.58
C GLU A 770 5.78 -6.43 -30.73
N GLY A 771 7.02 -6.45 -30.23
CA GLY A 771 7.93 -5.30 -30.16
C GLY A 771 8.85 -5.07 -31.38
N THR A 772 9.54 -3.92 -31.41
CA THR A 772 10.45 -3.57 -32.51
C THR A 772 11.81 -4.22 -32.34
N THR A 773 12.09 -5.22 -33.17
CA THR A 773 13.30 -6.07 -33.13
C THR A 773 14.45 -5.58 -34.02
N SER A 774 14.37 -4.38 -34.62
CA SER A 774 15.44 -3.84 -35.47
C SER A 774 16.71 -3.50 -34.69
N GLU A 775 17.87 -3.55 -35.35
CA GLU A 775 19.17 -3.21 -34.73
C GLU A 775 19.20 -1.79 -34.16
N SER A 776 18.57 -0.83 -34.84
CA SER A 776 18.42 0.55 -34.35
C SER A 776 17.57 0.62 -33.09
N ALA A 777 16.48 -0.16 -33.01
CA ALA A 777 15.65 -0.25 -31.82
C ALA A 777 16.39 -0.90 -30.64
N ALA A 778 17.12 -1.98 -30.88
CA ALA A 778 17.96 -2.63 -29.87
C ALA A 778 19.05 -1.68 -29.34
N LYS A 779 19.78 -0.99 -30.22
CA LYS A 779 20.76 0.04 -29.83
C LYS A 779 20.11 1.17 -29.00
N THR A 780 18.90 1.58 -29.36
CA THR A 780 18.18 2.64 -28.66
C THR A 780 17.69 2.20 -27.27
N ARG A 781 17.24 0.94 -27.11
CA ARG A 781 16.95 0.37 -25.77
C ARG A 781 18.19 0.29 -24.89
N ASP A 782 19.32 -0.15 -25.45
CA ASP A 782 20.53 -0.44 -24.67
C ASP A 782 21.42 0.78 -24.41
N GLN A 783 21.29 1.88 -25.19
CA GLN A 783 22.17 3.07 -25.13
C GLN A 783 21.44 4.42 -25.22
N GLY A 784 20.12 4.42 -25.49
CA GLY A 784 19.38 5.62 -25.90
C GLY A 784 18.28 6.08 -24.95
N VAL A 785 17.85 5.22 -24.03
CA VAL A 785 16.71 5.45 -23.16
C VAL A 785 17.05 5.08 -21.72
N HIS A 786 16.72 5.95 -20.77
CA HIS A 786 16.54 5.56 -19.38
C HIS A 786 15.11 5.91 -18.92
N VAL A 787 14.49 5.03 -18.15
CA VAL A 787 13.13 5.18 -17.61
C VAL A 787 13.23 5.16 -16.09
N VAL A 788 12.50 6.07 -15.43
CA VAL A 788 12.37 6.11 -13.97
C VAL A 788 10.89 6.09 -13.59
N THR A 789 10.47 5.01 -12.95
CA THR A 789 9.11 4.80 -12.41
C THR A 789 8.95 5.38 -11.00
N THR A 790 10.03 5.51 -10.22
CA THR A 790 10.05 6.10 -8.87
C THR A 790 10.40 7.60 -8.91
N PHE A 791 9.40 8.46 -9.08
CA PHE A 791 9.56 9.91 -8.91
C PHE A 791 8.37 10.52 -8.15
N ARG A 792 8.61 11.66 -7.50
CA ARG A 792 7.58 12.55 -6.95
C ARG A 792 7.35 13.70 -7.94
N PHE A 793 6.14 14.25 -8.00
CA PHE A 793 5.84 15.45 -8.78
C PHE A 793 5.15 16.48 -7.88
N VAL A 794 5.46 17.76 -8.11
CA VAL A 794 4.85 18.91 -7.44
C VAL A 794 4.18 19.75 -8.52
N THR A 795 2.86 19.86 -8.47
CA THR A 795 2.03 20.33 -9.58
C THR A 795 2.17 21.83 -9.79
N HIS A 796 2.17 22.61 -8.70
CA HIS A 796 2.24 24.07 -8.78
C HIS A 796 3.60 24.58 -9.32
N THR A 797 4.72 23.93 -8.96
CA THR A 797 6.04 24.25 -9.54
C THR A 797 6.29 23.57 -10.88
N ARG A 798 5.56 22.49 -11.21
CA ARG A 798 5.85 21.52 -12.29
C ARG A 798 7.22 20.84 -12.13
N THR A 799 7.63 20.59 -10.89
CA THR A 799 8.92 19.96 -10.56
C THR A 799 8.76 18.46 -10.30
N ALA A 800 9.53 17.63 -11.00
CA ALA A 800 9.73 16.23 -10.64
C ALA A 800 10.98 16.09 -9.74
N SER A 801 10.92 15.23 -8.72
CA SER A 801 12.10 14.79 -7.95
C SER A 801 12.26 13.27 -7.98
N PHE A 802 13.50 12.80 -8.13
CA PHE A 802 13.81 11.38 -8.29
C PHE A 802 15.23 11.06 -7.82
N TRP A 803 15.45 9.80 -7.44
CA TRP A 803 16.76 9.30 -7.01
C TRP A 803 17.44 8.55 -8.14
N LEU A 804 18.69 8.90 -8.46
CA LEU A 804 19.51 8.19 -9.45
C LEU A 804 20.99 8.15 -9.02
N ARG A 805 21.71 7.13 -9.46
CA ARG A 805 23.17 7.04 -9.33
C ARG A 805 23.87 8.18 -10.11
N ARG A 806 24.83 8.85 -9.46
CA ARG A 806 25.48 10.08 -9.95
C ARG A 806 26.17 9.86 -11.30
N ASP A 807 26.90 8.77 -11.44
CA ASP A 807 27.66 8.42 -12.65
C ASP A 807 26.79 8.32 -13.92
N VAL A 808 25.53 7.90 -13.79
CA VAL A 808 24.57 7.90 -14.92
C VAL A 808 24.11 9.33 -15.25
N VAL A 809 23.87 10.18 -14.25
CA VAL A 809 23.50 11.58 -14.51
C VAL A 809 24.67 12.38 -15.08
N ASP A 810 25.87 12.24 -14.54
CA ASP A 810 27.09 12.86 -15.05
C ASP A 810 27.33 12.46 -16.53
N ALA A 811 27.14 11.18 -16.86
CA ALA A 811 27.23 10.69 -18.24
C ALA A 811 26.11 11.22 -19.15
N MET A 812 24.89 11.45 -18.64
CA MET A 812 23.83 12.10 -19.39
C MET A 812 24.09 13.60 -19.61
N GLN A 813 24.64 14.30 -18.61
CA GLN A 813 24.99 15.73 -18.67
C GLN A 813 26.19 16.02 -19.56
N ALA A 814 27.14 15.09 -19.65
CA ALA A 814 28.24 15.13 -20.63
C ALA A 814 27.79 14.75 -22.07
N GLY A 815 26.62 14.12 -22.20
CA GLY A 815 26.02 13.73 -23.48
C GLY A 815 25.02 14.77 -24.03
N SER A 816 24.12 14.33 -24.92
CA SER A 816 23.05 15.17 -25.47
C SER A 816 21.67 14.60 -25.11
N TRP A 817 21.40 14.52 -23.81
CA TRP A 817 20.21 13.90 -23.26
C TRP A 817 19.12 14.91 -22.89
N LYS A 818 17.86 14.50 -23.05
CA LYS A 818 16.69 15.26 -22.62
C LYS A 818 15.74 14.40 -21.80
N VAL A 819 15.09 14.99 -20.80
CA VAL A 819 14.09 14.35 -19.96
C VAL A 819 12.69 14.86 -20.30
N TYR A 820 11.71 13.97 -20.18
CA TYR A 820 10.31 14.15 -20.48
C TYR A 820 9.47 13.42 -19.42
N ILE A 821 8.23 13.84 -19.17
CA ILE A 821 7.23 12.96 -18.56
C ILE A 821 6.45 12.25 -19.68
N TRP A 822 6.27 10.95 -19.55
CA TRP A 822 5.45 10.11 -20.44
C TRP A 822 4.41 9.34 -19.64
N ARG A 823 3.33 8.93 -20.31
CA ARG A 823 2.36 7.98 -19.76
C ARG A 823 2.68 6.54 -20.16
N THR A 824 2.51 5.59 -19.25
CA THR A 824 2.63 4.16 -19.52
C THR A 824 1.33 3.54 -20.05
N ASP A 825 0.20 4.26 -20.01
CA ASP A 825 -1.12 3.78 -20.46
C ASP A 825 -1.36 3.99 -21.97
N ASN A 826 -0.88 5.08 -22.57
CA ASN A 826 -0.90 5.29 -24.02
C ASN A 826 0.51 5.24 -24.65
N GLY A 827 1.58 5.35 -23.86
CA GLY A 827 2.96 5.34 -24.34
C GLY A 827 3.42 6.66 -24.99
N MET A 828 2.77 7.80 -24.70
CA MET A 828 3.07 9.12 -25.27
C MET A 828 3.72 10.07 -24.24
N ALA A 829 4.45 11.08 -24.72
CA ALA A 829 4.98 12.18 -23.91
C ALA A 829 3.89 13.22 -23.61
N VAL A 830 3.89 13.77 -22.39
CA VAL A 830 2.94 14.81 -21.94
C VAL A 830 3.59 16.17 -21.66
N THR A 831 4.94 16.22 -21.62
CA THR A 831 5.71 17.45 -21.50
C THR A 831 6.56 17.71 -22.74
N GLU A 832 6.92 18.97 -22.93
CA GLU A 832 8.09 19.31 -23.74
C GLU A 832 9.39 18.72 -23.14
N ALA A 833 10.44 18.74 -23.96
CA ALA A 833 11.75 18.17 -23.64
C ALA A 833 12.60 19.14 -22.78
N VAL A 834 12.92 18.77 -21.54
CA VAL A 834 13.88 19.50 -20.71
C VAL A 834 15.28 18.95 -20.94
N ASP A 835 16.28 19.82 -21.03
CA ASP A 835 17.67 19.42 -21.21
C ASP A 835 18.27 18.90 -19.90
N VAL A 836 19.02 17.78 -19.93
CA VAL A 836 19.56 17.15 -18.71
C VAL A 836 20.65 17.99 -18.03
N SER A 837 21.25 18.96 -18.74
CA SER A 837 22.07 20.02 -18.13
C SER A 837 21.32 20.91 -17.11
N LYS A 838 19.97 20.83 -17.06
CA LYS A 838 19.11 21.53 -16.08
C LYS A 838 18.68 20.66 -14.89
N LEU A 839 19.22 19.45 -14.72
CA LEU A 839 18.96 18.67 -13.50
C LEU A 839 19.69 19.31 -12.30
N GLU A 840 18.94 19.62 -11.24
CA GLU A 840 19.49 20.16 -10.00
C GLU A 840 19.69 19.03 -8.98
N ALA A 841 20.94 18.69 -8.66
CA ALA A 841 21.26 17.79 -7.55
C ALA A 841 20.93 18.46 -6.20
N LYS A 842 20.30 17.71 -5.28
CA LYS A 842 19.86 18.22 -3.97
C LYS A 842 20.63 17.65 -2.78
N GLY A 843 20.93 16.35 -2.80
CA GLY A 843 21.68 15.67 -1.75
C GLY A 843 21.92 14.19 -2.06
N ALA A 844 22.89 13.57 -1.39
CA ALA A 844 23.13 12.14 -1.43
C ALA A 844 22.18 11.36 -0.50
N TRP A 845 22.03 10.06 -0.73
CA TRP A 845 21.04 9.24 -0.01
C TRP A 845 21.26 9.20 1.52
N LEU A 846 22.50 9.38 1.99
CA LEU A 846 22.83 9.41 3.42
C LEU A 846 22.80 10.81 4.05
N ASP A 847 22.57 11.87 3.27
CA ASP A 847 22.51 13.23 3.81
C ASP A 847 21.26 13.41 4.69
N THR A 848 21.45 13.98 5.87
CA THR A 848 20.45 14.02 6.95
C THR A 848 19.44 15.16 6.85
N ASN A 849 19.51 15.99 5.81
CA ASN A 849 18.82 17.27 5.76
C ASN A 849 17.62 17.25 4.80
N ASN A 850 16.60 18.01 5.16
CA ASN A 850 15.44 18.43 4.35
C ASN A 850 14.58 17.30 3.76
N VAL A 851 13.72 16.74 4.63
CA VAL A 851 12.33 16.39 4.29
C VAL A 851 11.44 17.17 5.26
#